data_AF-A0AAU3PLU5-F1
#
_entry.id   AF-A0AAU3PLU5-F1
#
_cell.length_a   1.000
_cell.length_b   1.000
_cell.length_c   1.000
_cell.angle_alpha   90.00
_cell.angle_beta   90.00
_cell.angle_gamma   90.00
#
_symmetry.space_group_name_H-M   'P 1'
#
loop_
_entity.id
_entity.type
_entity.pdbx_description
1 polymer ?
#
loop_
_entity_poly.entity_id
_entity_poly.type
_entity_poly.pdbx_seq_one_letter_code
_entity_poly.pdbx_strand_id
1 'polypeptide(L)'
;MTEARAELFALVKRAEEDGTVTLIRKREDRALLAPLDRFPAAREADAYPSHALSAAQKDFGELIALAAQGRPQVLRRSRTPVAVLLPAGTDFRTHLSDPAAAMGAASAGGAVNSQGHEQRGGAPRRLVTLGDAIGAVLASGPTGGPTFALPGLDAATGGLQPGRLTLVAAAPNVGGSLLGLAAARQSALVDNRRVLYAASGPNQADIMRRIISAQTGGDYPRLKQGHLTAHEQQVARELVQAPLLIDDGSELTAQAIAETAPYVQDLALVVVDRLQAAHNPRLPLSGDRLPDASQVLACLARTLHVPVLAIVDSADPALLGLLDADVLVTLAPTGDPARVQATVAERDFGAIGSAYLCPDLLHARFLDTAPAPVGRAVGEEPARNLGSVMERELADAALPYTSGAQRGLPAPVTHVLSALRTALAHSSQEALDELGPELAETAAAPLQLPDTAEGRRLAAALYAYNTAVSAATTGQPAASQPAVDNGHGLDGEDDAEAEVELQPGDEEDEPESAPFPALKLLKDAVSRSKMHPIKVIRTEERESGPWPLISEHMDGEPRWVHPDVTSTRVPYIRENGKRVRRDQLDVPDAFGEGALCLIDRNGSYPSACSAVPLAPNKLLHTGPLEAFDKAGAGIYLIDLPQWPRTDMPHPLGRIIERPDEQGRVWVTTPHIKQLARLVREGHLAAMPAIHDSWTGKANESLFKPFYEAARKARIELVQTGGDPYKAYKTRLSIALRLLWPKRPEQRSPFWRPDWRVSMVAEASVRHWTVAFKAVQEGQQLIALRNVDAAVFWTPPGTPPATYRIGTGFGEVKAKFIQPGEMIPEGDD
;
A
#
# COMPACT_ATOMS: atom_id res chain seq x y z
N MET A 1 5.49 44.01 27.87
CA MET A 1 5.21 43.22 29.11
C MET A 1 3.88 43.56 29.74
N THR A 2 3.58 44.83 30.09
CA THR A 2 2.34 45.20 30.81
C THR A 2 1.05 44.82 30.05
N GLU A 3 1.01 45.08 28.75
CA GLU A 3 -0.09 44.69 27.85
C GLU A 3 -0.18 43.15 27.70
N ALA A 4 0.94 42.50 27.40
CA ALA A 4 1.02 41.03 27.31
C ALA A 4 0.65 40.30 28.60
N ARG A 5 0.86 40.92 29.77
CA ARG A 5 0.45 40.39 31.08
C ARG A 5 -1.07 40.46 31.25
N ALA A 6 -1.70 41.55 30.82
CA ALA A 6 -3.16 41.68 30.84
C ALA A 6 -3.82 40.71 29.84
N GLU A 7 -3.18 40.47 28.70
CA GLU A 7 -3.69 39.62 27.62
C GLU A 7 -3.15 38.18 27.60
N LEU A 8 -2.49 37.71 28.65
CA LEU A 8 -1.78 36.43 28.65
C LEU A 8 -2.67 35.25 28.20
N PHE A 9 -3.92 35.21 28.65
CA PHE A 9 -4.87 34.17 28.26
C PHE A 9 -5.21 34.21 26.76
N ALA A 10 -5.40 35.40 26.20
CA ALA A 10 -5.67 35.58 24.77
C ALA A 10 -4.44 35.26 23.91
N LEU A 11 -3.25 35.61 24.39
CA LEU A 11 -1.98 35.29 23.74
C LEU A 11 -1.71 33.78 23.72
N VAL A 12 -1.97 33.09 24.83
CA VAL A 12 -1.85 31.63 24.90
C VAL A 12 -2.88 30.95 24.01
N LYS A 13 -4.12 31.47 23.96
CA LYS A 13 -5.16 30.97 23.06
C LYS A 13 -4.75 31.09 21.58
N ARG A 14 -4.20 32.24 21.15
CA ARG A 14 -3.66 32.41 19.79
C ARG A 14 -2.46 31.52 19.49
N ALA A 15 -1.61 31.26 20.47
CA ALA A 15 -0.52 30.29 20.31
C ALA A 15 -1.07 28.87 20.13
N GLU A 16 -2.07 28.48 20.92
CA GLU A 16 -2.69 27.15 20.92
C GLU A 16 -3.54 26.89 19.65
N GLU A 17 -4.40 27.83 19.25
CA GLU A 17 -5.35 27.66 18.14
C GLU A 17 -4.75 28.06 16.79
N ASP A 18 -4.00 29.17 16.75
CA ASP A 18 -3.51 29.76 15.49
C ASP A 18 -2.02 29.48 15.24
N GLY A 19 -1.35 28.74 16.14
CA GLY A 19 0.09 28.47 16.07
C GLY A 19 0.97 29.72 16.16
N THR A 20 0.41 30.84 16.62
CA THR A 20 1.08 32.16 16.56
C THR A 20 2.18 32.28 17.61
N VAL A 21 3.39 32.63 17.18
CA VAL A 21 4.51 32.93 18.08
C VAL A 21 4.53 34.43 18.38
N THR A 22 4.48 34.80 19.65
CA THR A 22 4.51 36.22 20.06
C THR A 22 5.82 36.57 20.77
N LEU A 23 6.52 37.59 20.27
CA LEU A 23 7.68 38.16 20.94
C LEU A 23 7.26 39.10 22.07
N ILE A 24 7.69 38.80 23.29
CA ILE A 24 7.38 39.57 24.49
C ILE A 24 8.65 40.24 24.99
N ARG A 25 8.61 41.58 25.13
CA ARG A 25 9.71 42.40 25.61
C ARG A 25 9.45 42.95 27.01
N LYS A 26 10.45 42.85 27.89
CA LYS A 26 10.50 43.48 29.22
C LYS A 26 11.88 44.13 29.41
N ARG A 27 11.98 45.45 29.21
CA ARG A 27 13.27 46.16 29.18
C ARG A 27 14.22 45.51 28.15
N GLU A 28 15.36 44.99 28.58
CA GLU A 28 16.34 44.29 27.73
C GLU A 28 16.01 42.81 27.53
N ASP A 29 15.19 42.20 28.38
CA ASP A 29 14.79 40.80 28.29
C ASP A 29 13.77 40.57 27.17
N ARG A 30 14.01 39.51 26.40
CA ARG A 30 13.15 39.09 25.28
C ARG A 30 12.83 37.61 25.38
N ALA A 31 11.54 37.28 25.36
CA ALA A 31 11.06 35.90 25.36
C ALA A 31 10.00 35.69 24.27
N LEU A 32 10.00 34.51 23.65
CA LEU A 32 8.98 34.06 22.69
C LEU A 32 7.92 33.25 23.42
N LEU A 33 6.67 33.66 23.36
CA LEU A 33 5.54 32.79 23.69
C LEU A 33 5.20 31.97 22.45
N ALA A 34 5.37 30.65 22.53
CA ALA A 34 5.23 29.74 21.41
C ALA A 34 4.28 28.56 21.72
N PRO A 35 3.64 27.96 20.69
CA PRO A 35 2.93 26.69 20.83
C PRO A 35 3.88 25.56 21.20
N LEU A 36 3.34 24.52 21.83
CA LEU A 36 4.10 23.33 22.22
C LEU A 36 4.66 22.55 21.02
N ASP A 37 4.05 22.64 19.83
CA ASP A 37 4.59 21.99 18.63
C ASP A 37 5.97 22.51 18.23
N ARG A 38 6.30 23.76 18.61
CA ARG A 38 7.63 24.34 18.39
C ARG A 38 8.65 23.88 19.43
N PHE A 39 8.20 23.27 20.52
CA PHE A 39 9.06 22.73 21.57
C PHE A 39 8.41 21.48 22.21
N PRO A 40 8.38 20.34 21.50
CA PRO A 40 7.64 19.15 21.93
C PRO A 40 8.06 18.61 23.30
N ALA A 41 9.30 18.83 23.72
CA ALA A 41 9.83 18.47 25.03
C ALA A 41 9.09 19.15 26.20
N ALA A 42 8.37 20.26 25.98
CA ALA A 42 7.52 20.89 27.00
C ALA A 42 6.19 20.15 27.25
N ARG A 43 5.90 19.08 26.49
CA ARG A 43 4.72 18.22 26.71
C ARG A 43 4.93 17.17 27.79
N GLU A 44 6.18 16.83 28.08
CA GLU A 44 6.53 15.88 29.12
C GLU A 44 6.30 16.48 30.50
N ALA A 45 5.68 15.71 31.38
CA ALA A 45 5.47 16.13 32.76
C ALA A 45 6.84 16.33 33.45
N ASP A 46 6.99 17.45 34.16
CA ASP A 46 8.18 17.79 34.96
C ASP A 46 9.50 17.99 34.21
N ALA A 47 9.50 17.94 32.86
CA ALA A 47 10.71 18.20 32.05
C ALA A 47 11.19 19.66 32.15
N TYR A 48 10.29 20.60 32.39
CA TYR A 48 10.57 22.04 32.54
C TYR A 48 9.69 22.67 33.63
N PRO A 49 10.13 23.78 34.26
CA PRO A 49 9.31 24.50 35.23
C PRO A 49 7.94 24.89 34.65
N SER A 50 6.86 24.44 35.31
CA SER A 50 5.50 24.61 34.80
C SER A 50 4.61 25.45 35.72
N HIS A 51 3.91 26.42 35.14
CA HIS A 51 3.17 27.46 35.86
C HIS A 51 1.73 27.50 35.41
N ALA A 52 0.78 27.41 36.36
CA ALA A 52 -0.62 27.61 36.04
C ALA A 52 -0.82 29.01 35.48
N LEU A 53 -1.63 29.18 34.43
CA LEU A 53 -1.82 30.48 33.76
C LEU A 53 -2.17 31.63 34.72
N SER A 54 -2.97 31.37 35.75
CA SER A 54 -3.32 32.35 36.78
C SER A 54 -2.15 32.76 37.67
N ALA A 55 -1.20 31.86 37.94
CA ALA A 55 0.04 32.15 38.65
C ALA A 55 1.05 32.84 37.70
N ALA A 56 1.19 32.32 36.48
CA ALA A 56 2.05 32.88 35.45
C ALA A 56 1.68 34.33 35.10
N GLN A 57 0.39 34.71 35.17
CA GLN A 57 -0.03 36.10 34.97
C GLN A 57 0.45 37.03 36.09
N LYS A 58 0.58 36.54 37.33
CA LYS A 58 1.10 37.33 38.47
C LYS A 58 2.60 37.53 38.36
N ASP A 59 3.31 36.47 38.02
CA ASP A 59 4.78 36.43 38.00
C ASP A 59 5.38 36.56 36.59
N PHE A 60 4.57 37.03 35.63
CA PHE A 60 4.88 37.00 34.20
C PHE A 60 6.21 37.68 33.86
N GLY A 61 6.51 38.77 34.56
CA GLY A 61 7.76 39.49 34.36
C GLY A 61 9.00 38.69 34.77
N GLU A 62 8.90 37.84 35.78
CA GLU A 62 9.99 36.95 36.23
C GLU A 62 10.15 35.78 35.26
N LEU A 63 9.04 35.19 34.80
CA LEU A 63 9.04 34.12 33.82
C LEU A 63 9.68 34.55 32.48
N ILE A 64 9.45 35.79 32.04
CA ILE A 64 10.11 36.35 30.85
C ILE A 64 11.62 36.47 31.06
N ALA A 65 12.06 36.90 32.25
CA ALA A 65 13.49 37.02 32.54
C ALA A 65 14.18 35.64 32.60
N LEU A 66 13.53 34.64 33.20
CA LEU A 66 14.01 33.26 33.21
C LEU A 66 14.08 32.67 31.80
N ALA A 67 13.04 32.87 30.99
CA ALA A 67 13.04 32.43 29.59
C ALA A 67 14.13 33.11 28.77
N ALA A 68 14.35 34.41 28.95
CA ALA A 68 15.42 35.16 28.28
C ALA A 68 16.83 34.67 28.67
N GLN A 69 16.99 34.09 29.87
CA GLN A 69 18.23 33.45 30.33
C GLN A 69 18.40 32.00 29.82
N GLY A 70 17.57 31.56 28.87
CA GLY A 70 17.65 30.22 28.30
C GLY A 70 16.95 29.13 29.12
N ARG A 71 16.08 29.49 30.07
CA ARG A 71 15.31 28.53 30.89
C ARG A 71 13.85 28.52 30.45
N PRO A 72 13.41 27.58 29.59
CA PRO A 72 12.02 27.51 29.14
C PRO A 72 11.03 27.45 30.30
N GLN A 73 9.94 28.21 30.21
CA GLN A 73 8.86 28.20 31.21
C GLN A 73 7.57 27.71 30.57
N VAL A 74 7.04 26.58 31.04
CA VAL A 74 5.82 25.98 30.51
C VAL A 74 4.61 26.60 31.17
N LEU A 75 3.63 27.01 30.37
CA LEU A 75 2.36 27.53 30.83
C LEU A 75 1.31 26.42 30.76
N ARG A 76 0.61 26.17 31.87
CA ARG A 76 -0.41 25.12 31.96
C ARG A 76 -1.80 25.66 32.25
N ARG A 77 -2.79 25.04 31.61
CA ARG A 77 -4.20 25.13 31.97
C ARG A 77 -4.53 23.88 32.79
N SER A 78 -4.74 24.07 34.10
CA SER A 78 -4.87 22.97 35.06
C SER A 78 -3.63 22.06 35.10
N ARG A 79 -3.72 20.85 34.52
CA ARG A 79 -2.61 19.88 34.43
C ARG A 79 -2.01 19.77 33.02
N THR A 80 -2.58 20.47 32.04
CA THR A 80 -2.19 20.34 30.64
C THR A 80 -1.28 21.51 30.25
N PRO A 81 -0.06 21.24 29.76
CA PRO A 81 0.75 22.25 29.09
C PRO A 81 -0.03 22.84 27.90
N VAL A 82 0.00 24.15 27.71
CA VAL A 82 -0.70 24.83 26.60
C VAL A 82 0.21 25.73 25.78
N ALA A 83 1.25 26.30 26.37
CA ALA A 83 2.23 27.14 25.68
C ALA A 83 3.56 27.13 26.43
N VAL A 84 4.62 27.64 25.81
CA VAL A 84 5.94 27.76 26.43
C VAL A 84 6.54 29.13 26.17
N LEU A 85 7.23 29.69 27.16
CA LEU A 85 8.11 30.85 27.00
C LEU A 85 9.53 30.38 26.72
N LEU A 86 10.10 30.84 25.62
CA LEU A 86 11.44 30.50 25.13
C LEU A 86 12.33 31.76 25.04
N PRO A 87 13.67 31.64 25.06
CA PRO A 87 14.56 32.78 24.83
C PRO A 87 14.37 33.37 23.42
N ALA A 88 14.46 34.69 23.29
CA ALA A 88 14.46 35.37 21.99
C ALA A 88 15.85 35.91 21.64
N GLY A 89 16.76 35.01 21.30
CA GLY A 89 18.14 35.28 20.90
C GLY A 89 18.75 34.10 20.13
N THR A 90 19.61 34.42 19.16
CA THR A 90 20.23 33.58 18.12
C THR A 90 21.05 32.39 18.61
N ASP A 91 21.10 31.33 17.79
CA ASP A 91 21.92 30.12 17.86
C ASP A 91 21.64 29.11 18.99
N PHE A 92 20.78 28.12 18.71
CA PHE A 92 20.84 26.82 19.40
C PHE A 92 21.81 25.88 18.65
N ARG A 93 23.10 26.21 18.74
CA ARG A 93 24.19 25.23 18.70
C ARG A 93 25.01 25.41 19.97
N THR A 94 25.19 24.29 20.68
CA THR A 94 26.16 24.06 21.77
C THR A 94 26.05 24.96 23.00
N HIS A 95 25.38 24.47 24.04
CA HIS A 95 26.02 24.24 25.34
C HIS A 95 25.23 23.17 26.11
N LEU A 96 25.83 21.98 26.21
CA LEU A 96 25.54 21.08 27.32
C LEU A 96 25.98 21.79 28.60
N SER A 97 25.10 21.84 29.59
CA SER A 97 25.48 21.89 30.99
C SER A 97 24.45 21.11 31.77
N ASP A 98 24.87 19.91 32.12
CA ASP A 98 24.29 18.95 33.03
C ASP A 98 23.98 19.60 34.40
N PRO A 99 22.73 19.60 34.90
CA PRO A 99 22.44 20.03 36.27
C PRO A 99 22.60 18.84 37.22
N ALA A 100 23.83 18.31 37.32
CA ALA A 100 24.20 17.31 38.31
C ALA A 100 25.63 17.55 38.82
N ALA A 101 25.95 18.79 39.20
CA ALA A 101 27.18 19.09 39.92
C ALA A 101 27.00 20.27 40.90
N ALA A 102 26.29 20.01 42.00
CA ALA A 102 26.56 20.66 43.28
C ALA A 102 25.95 19.83 44.42
N MET A 103 26.72 18.87 44.96
CA MET A 103 26.89 18.65 46.41
C MET A 103 27.76 17.41 46.68
N GLY A 104 28.90 17.63 47.36
CA GLY A 104 29.40 16.73 48.42
C GLY A 104 30.39 15.62 48.03
N ALA A 105 31.65 15.82 48.42
CA ALA A 105 32.74 14.85 48.39
C ALA A 105 32.54 13.62 49.30
N ALA A 106 32.98 12.43 48.85
CA ALA A 106 33.74 11.46 49.66
C ALA A 106 34.28 10.27 48.80
N SER A 107 35.60 10.15 48.81
CA SER A 107 36.49 8.99 48.59
C SER A 107 35.90 7.56 48.62
N ALA A 108 36.22 6.74 47.60
CA ALA A 108 37.04 5.51 47.67
C ALA A 108 36.62 4.43 46.65
N GLY A 109 37.52 4.14 45.69
CA GLY A 109 37.96 2.78 45.31
C GLY A 109 36.99 1.78 44.67
N GLY A 110 37.40 1.21 43.52
CA GLY A 110 37.07 -0.17 43.17
C GLY A 110 36.51 -0.36 41.76
N ALA A 111 37.37 -0.82 40.86
CA ALA A 111 37.04 -1.25 39.50
C ALA A 111 36.05 -2.42 39.47
N VAL A 112 35.11 -2.42 38.51
CA VAL A 112 34.77 -3.59 37.67
C VAL A 112 34.21 -3.09 36.33
N ASN A 113 34.80 -3.55 35.23
CA ASN A 113 34.33 -3.33 33.86
C ASN A 113 33.05 -4.13 33.61
N SER A 114 31.99 -3.47 33.14
CA SER A 114 30.91 -4.09 32.39
C SER A 114 30.53 -3.16 31.24
N GLN A 115 30.83 -3.61 30.02
CA GLN A 115 30.44 -2.96 28.78
C GLN A 115 28.92 -2.90 28.70
N GLY A 116 28.36 -1.71 28.92
CA GLY A 116 26.95 -1.41 28.68
C GLY A 116 26.73 -1.05 27.22
N HIS A 117 25.72 -1.69 26.61
CA HIS A 117 25.18 -1.38 25.29
C HIS A 117 25.10 0.13 25.01
N GLU A 118 25.79 0.58 23.96
CA GLU A 118 25.53 1.87 23.34
C GLU A 118 24.14 1.86 22.69
N GLN A 119 23.19 2.55 23.32
CA GLN A 119 21.97 2.98 22.67
C GLN A 119 22.34 3.98 21.57
N ARG A 120 22.30 3.55 20.30
CA ARG A 120 22.47 4.44 19.14
C ARG A 120 21.19 5.24 18.91
N GLY A 121 21.26 6.54 19.17
CA GLY A 121 20.22 7.52 18.87
C GLY A 121 19.95 7.63 17.37
N GLY A 122 18.67 7.78 17.00
CA GLY A 122 18.24 7.99 15.62
C GLY A 122 18.91 9.20 14.98
N ALA A 123 19.21 9.09 13.69
CA ALA A 123 19.86 10.16 12.93
C ALA A 123 19.07 11.49 13.04
N PRO A 124 19.72 12.62 13.33
CA PRO A 124 19.05 13.91 13.43
C PRO A 124 18.49 14.34 12.06
N ARG A 125 17.28 14.92 12.05
CA ARG A 125 16.69 15.53 10.85
C ARG A 125 17.61 16.64 10.33
N ARG A 126 18.10 16.50 9.10
CA ARG A 126 18.98 17.48 8.46
C ARG A 126 18.14 18.52 7.72
N LEU A 127 18.04 19.72 8.28
CA LEU A 127 17.52 20.89 7.56
C LEU A 127 18.67 21.53 6.79
N VAL A 128 18.48 21.73 5.48
CA VAL A 128 19.46 22.33 4.57
C VAL A 128 18.87 23.64 4.07
N THR A 129 19.66 24.73 4.06
CA THR A 129 19.17 26.00 3.50
C THR A 129 19.15 25.91 1.97
N LEU A 130 18.33 26.74 1.31
CA LEU A 130 18.34 26.82 -0.15
C LEU A 130 19.75 27.18 -0.69
N GLY A 131 20.50 28.02 0.04
CA GLY A 131 21.88 28.38 -0.33
C GLY A 131 22.84 27.18 -0.25
N ASP A 132 22.72 26.35 0.79
CA ASP A 132 23.50 25.11 0.93
C ASP A 132 23.13 24.09 -0.14
N ALA A 133 21.84 23.98 -0.47
CA ALA A 133 21.35 23.08 -1.52
C ALA A 133 21.83 23.52 -2.91
N ILE A 134 21.74 24.82 -3.22
CA ILE A 134 22.27 25.38 -4.47
C ILE A 134 23.79 25.22 -4.53
N GLY A 135 24.49 25.49 -3.42
CA GLY A 135 25.93 25.27 -3.31
C GLY A 135 26.33 23.82 -3.57
N ALA A 136 25.56 22.86 -3.03
CA ALA A 136 25.76 21.44 -3.30
C ALA A 136 25.56 21.11 -4.79
N VAL A 137 24.48 21.59 -5.41
CA VAL A 137 24.19 21.37 -6.85
C VAL A 137 25.27 21.98 -7.75
N LEU A 138 25.76 23.17 -7.42
CA LEU A 138 26.80 23.86 -8.20
C LEU A 138 28.21 23.26 -7.97
N ALA A 139 28.44 22.63 -6.81
CA ALA A 139 29.69 21.94 -6.50
C ALA A 139 29.75 20.50 -7.04
N SER A 140 28.59 19.84 -7.20
CA SER A 140 28.49 18.55 -7.87
C SER A 140 28.64 18.71 -9.39
N GLY A 141 29.84 18.44 -9.92
CA GLY A 141 30.07 18.23 -11.35
C GLY A 141 29.37 16.96 -11.89
N PRO A 142 29.52 16.63 -13.19
CA PRO A 142 28.88 15.46 -13.79
C PRO A 142 29.21 14.18 -13.00
N THR A 143 28.16 13.56 -12.44
CA THR A 143 28.07 12.24 -11.79
C THR A 143 29.32 11.72 -11.07
N GLY A 144 29.61 12.25 -9.88
CA GLY A 144 30.56 11.64 -8.94
C GLY A 144 30.01 10.44 -8.15
N GLY A 145 28.78 9.99 -8.40
CA GLY A 145 28.10 8.86 -7.73
C GLY A 145 28.29 7.52 -8.45
N PRO A 146 27.82 6.39 -7.89
CA PRO A 146 27.80 5.10 -8.58
C PRO A 146 27.05 5.17 -9.93
N THR A 147 27.45 4.37 -10.91
CA THR A 147 26.88 4.33 -12.27
C THR A 147 26.67 2.90 -12.74
N PHE A 148 25.96 2.71 -13.86
CA PHE A 148 25.81 1.41 -14.52
C PHE A 148 27.01 1.03 -15.40
N ALA A 149 27.97 1.94 -15.60
CA ALA A 149 29.06 1.84 -16.59
C ALA A 149 28.55 1.63 -18.03
N LEU A 150 27.40 2.23 -18.33
CA LEU A 150 26.75 2.18 -19.63
C LEU A 150 26.43 3.63 -20.01
N PRO A 151 27.34 4.34 -20.71
CA PRO A 151 27.23 5.78 -20.95
C PRO A 151 25.85 6.25 -21.44
N GLY A 152 25.22 5.51 -22.35
CA GLY A 152 23.85 5.81 -22.83
C GLY A 152 22.80 5.72 -21.72
N LEU A 153 22.86 4.68 -20.87
CA LEU A 153 21.96 4.51 -19.73
C LEU A 153 22.26 5.49 -18.60
N ASP A 154 23.53 5.76 -18.33
CA ASP A 154 23.97 6.73 -17.32
C ASP A 154 23.56 8.15 -17.71
N ALA A 155 23.59 8.49 -19.00
CA ALA A 155 23.06 9.75 -19.51
C ALA A 155 21.54 9.85 -19.37
N ALA A 156 20.81 8.75 -19.61
CA ALA A 156 19.35 8.72 -19.47
C ALA A 156 18.86 8.71 -18.01
N THR A 157 19.64 8.16 -17.09
CA THR A 157 19.32 8.06 -15.65
C THR A 157 19.92 9.18 -14.81
N GLY A 158 20.97 9.84 -15.29
CA GLY A 158 21.80 10.71 -14.46
C GLY A 158 22.64 9.93 -13.44
N GLY A 159 22.90 8.64 -13.68
CA GLY A 159 23.58 7.72 -12.77
C GLY A 159 22.71 7.27 -11.58
N LEU A 160 23.32 6.61 -10.60
CA LEU A 160 22.63 6.14 -9.40
C LEU A 160 22.72 7.20 -8.30
N GLN A 161 21.58 7.83 -8.01
CA GLN A 161 21.50 8.96 -7.09
C GLN A 161 21.40 8.51 -5.62
N PRO A 162 22.22 9.06 -4.72
CA PRO A 162 22.11 8.82 -3.28
C PRO A 162 20.72 9.17 -2.73
N GLY A 163 20.19 8.34 -1.84
CA GLY A 163 18.89 8.61 -1.22
C GLY A 163 17.68 8.14 -2.03
N ARG A 164 17.88 7.55 -3.22
CA ARG A 164 16.81 7.10 -4.11
C ARG A 164 16.81 5.58 -4.29
N LEU A 165 15.61 5.02 -4.43
CA LEU A 165 15.40 3.65 -4.89
C LEU A 165 15.25 3.65 -6.43
N THR A 166 16.15 2.93 -7.10
CA THR A 166 16.06 2.65 -8.54
C THR A 166 15.64 1.21 -8.76
N LEU A 167 14.53 1.00 -9.47
CA LEU A 167 14.09 -0.33 -9.90
C LEU A 167 14.47 -0.59 -11.35
N VAL A 168 15.05 -1.76 -11.60
CA VAL A 168 15.24 -2.30 -12.95
C VAL A 168 14.19 -3.38 -13.17
N ALA A 169 13.18 -3.07 -13.98
CA ALA A 169 12.11 -3.98 -14.35
C ALA A 169 12.47 -4.70 -15.65
N ALA A 170 12.59 -6.02 -15.61
CA ALA A 170 12.93 -6.81 -16.77
C ALA A 170 12.21 -8.15 -16.73
N ALA A 171 11.54 -8.55 -17.81
CA ALA A 171 11.00 -9.89 -17.92
C ALA A 171 12.11 -10.95 -17.78
N PRO A 172 11.79 -12.19 -17.37
CA PRO A 172 12.78 -13.26 -17.29
C PRO A 172 13.52 -13.42 -18.63
N ASN A 173 14.81 -13.74 -18.57
CA ASN A 173 15.72 -13.91 -19.71
C ASN A 173 16.12 -12.64 -20.48
N VAL A 174 15.60 -11.45 -20.14
CA VAL A 174 16.06 -10.18 -20.74
C VAL A 174 17.42 -9.75 -20.16
N GLY A 175 17.75 -10.21 -18.95
CA GLY A 175 19.06 -9.99 -18.33
C GLY A 175 19.12 -8.87 -17.29
N GLY A 176 17.99 -8.44 -16.70
CA GLY A 176 17.96 -7.34 -15.70
C GLY A 176 19.00 -7.46 -14.57
N SER A 177 19.25 -8.67 -14.06
CA SER A 177 20.31 -8.95 -13.07
C SER A 177 21.72 -8.52 -13.53
N LEU A 178 21.99 -8.52 -14.83
CA LEU A 178 23.27 -8.09 -15.40
C LEU A 178 23.49 -6.58 -15.31
N LEU A 179 22.42 -5.77 -15.26
CA LEU A 179 22.55 -4.33 -14.98
C LEU A 179 22.94 -4.06 -13.53
N GLY A 180 22.32 -4.78 -12.58
CA GLY A 180 22.74 -4.76 -11.18
C GLY A 180 24.19 -5.18 -11.00
N LEU A 181 24.59 -6.24 -11.72
CA LEU A 181 25.96 -6.71 -11.73
C LEU A 181 26.94 -5.69 -12.35
N ALA A 182 26.55 -5.01 -13.43
CA ALA A 182 27.37 -3.98 -14.06
C ALA A 182 27.63 -2.82 -13.10
N ALA A 183 26.59 -2.33 -12.42
CA ALA A 183 26.72 -1.25 -11.43
C ALA A 183 27.58 -1.65 -10.23
N ALA A 184 27.39 -2.88 -9.70
CA ALA A 184 28.20 -3.41 -8.61
C ALA A 184 29.68 -3.57 -9.02
N ARG A 185 29.92 -4.07 -10.23
CA ARG A 185 31.29 -4.24 -10.78
C ARG A 185 31.98 -2.90 -10.95
N GLN A 186 31.33 -1.93 -11.58
CA GLN A 186 31.92 -0.60 -11.76
C GLN A 186 32.28 0.02 -10.41
N SER A 187 31.31 0.04 -9.49
CA SER A 187 31.48 0.68 -8.19
C SER A 187 32.57 0.01 -7.35
N ALA A 188 32.59 -1.33 -7.27
CA ALA A 188 33.52 -2.05 -6.42
C ALA A 188 34.90 -2.25 -7.07
N LEU A 189 34.97 -2.61 -8.35
CA LEU A 189 36.23 -3.02 -8.98
C LEU A 189 36.96 -1.85 -9.64
N VAL A 190 36.23 -0.84 -10.13
CA VAL A 190 36.83 0.30 -10.84
C VAL A 190 36.90 1.53 -9.93
N ASP A 191 35.78 1.90 -9.31
CA ASP A 191 35.72 3.10 -8.46
C ASP A 191 36.22 2.83 -7.03
N ASN A 192 36.48 1.54 -6.70
CA ASN A 192 36.93 1.07 -5.39
C ASN A 192 36.03 1.53 -4.23
N ARG A 193 34.72 1.52 -4.45
CA ARG A 193 33.68 1.90 -3.49
C ARG A 193 32.98 0.67 -2.94
N ARG A 194 32.61 0.71 -1.66
CA ARG A 194 32.01 -0.46 -1.01
C ARG A 194 30.58 -0.70 -1.47
N VAL A 195 30.30 -1.93 -1.89
CA VAL A 195 28.98 -2.36 -2.38
C VAL A 195 28.47 -3.51 -1.53
N LEU A 196 27.20 -3.44 -1.13
CA LEU A 196 26.45 -4.58 -0.58
C LEU A 196 25.57 -5.17 -1.69
N TYR A 197 25.83 -6.41 -2.06
CA TYR A 197 25.07 -7.16 -3.06
C TYR A 197 24.23 -8.23 -2.36
N ALA A 198 22.97 -7.91 -2.14
CA ALA A 198 21.96 -8.76 -1.52
C ALA A 198 21.27 -9.61 -2.60
N ALA A 199 21.55 -10.92 -2.61
CA ALA A 199 21.13 -11.84 -3.64
C ALA A 199 20.11 -12.88 -3.14
N SER A 200 18.83 -12.63 -3.40
CA SER A 200 17.76 -13.60 -3.09
C SER A 200 17.60 -14.67 -4.17
N GLY A 201 18.12 -14.45 -5.38
CA GLY A 201 18.00 -15.38 -6.52
C GLY A 201 19.27 -16.19 -6.78
N PRO A 202 20.37 -15.56 -7.24
CA PRO A 202 21.62 -16.24 -7.52
C PRO A 202 22.45 -16.46 -6.25
N ASN A 203 23.15 -17.60 -6.15
CA ASN A 203 24.13 -17.82 -5.08
C ASN A 203 25.45 -17.07 -5.34
N GLN A 204 26.27 -16.92 -4.31
CA GLN A 204 27.56 -16.24 -4.34
C GLN A 204 28.49 -16.78 -5.45
N ALA A 205 28.50 -18.10 -5.66
CA ALA A 205 29.36 -18.72 -6.66
C ALA A 205 28.93 -18.37 -8.10
N ASP A 206 27.61 -18.30 -8.36
CA ASP A 206 27.06 -17.85 -9.64
C ASP A 206 27.37 -16.39 -9.90
N ILE A 207 27.24 -15.53 -8.88
CA ILE A 207 27.57 -14.10 -8.97
C ILE A 207 29.05 -13.94 -9.33
N MET A 208 29.96 -14.62 -8.60
CA MET A 208 31.40 -14.55 -8.88
C MET A 208 31.74 -15.02 -10.30
N ARG A 209 31.14 -16.11 -10.77
CA ARG A 209 31.35 -16.58 -12.16
C ARG A 209 30.91 -15.55 -13.19
N ARG A 210 29.77 -14.87 -12.98
CA ARG A 210 29.30 -13.80 -13.87
C ARG A 210 30.24 -12.59 -13.83
N ILE A 211 30.78 -12.24 -12.66
CA ILE A 211 31.77 -11.14 -12.54
C ILE A 211 33.04 -11.45 -13.33
N ILE A 212 33.60 -12.66 -13.16
CA ILE A 212 34.80 -13.10 -13.88
C ILE A 212 34.53 -13.09 -15.39
N SER A 213 33.42 -13.71 -15.81
CA SER A 213 32.94 -13.73 -17.20
C SER A 213 32.89 -12.34 -17.82
N ALA A 214 32.25 -11.40 -17.14
CA ALA A 214 32.08 -10.03 -17.63
C ALA A 214 33.40 -9.23 -17.63
N GLN A 215 34.35 -9.56 -16.75
CA GLN A 215 35.65 -8.90 -16.64
C GLN A 215 36.65 -9.41 -17.69
N THR A 216 36.67 -10.72 -17.95
CA THR A 216 37.64 -11.35 -18.85
C THR A 216 37.12 -11.48 -20.28
N GLY A 217 35.81 -11.35 -20.49
CA GLY A 217 35.17 -11.73 -21.76
C GLY A 217 35.23 -13.24 -21.99
N GLY A 218 35.28 -14.04 -20.92
CA GLY A 218 35.23 -15.50 -20.98
C GLY A 218 33.81 -16.04 -21.03
N ASP A 219 33.62 -17.22 -21.63
CA ASP A 219 32.31 -17.84 -21.78
C ASP A 219 31.71 -18.25 -20.42
N TYR A 220 30.59 -17.63 -20.04
CA TYR A 220 29.86 -17.99 -18.82
C TYR A 220 29.46 -19.47 -18.73
N PRO A 221 28.99 -20.14 -19.81
CA PRO A 221 28.66 -21.57 -19.76
C PRO A 221 29.84 -22.45 -19.34
N ARG A 222 31.05 -22.12 -19.79
CA ARG A 222 32.28 -22.83 -19.42
C ARG A 222 32.63 -22.60 -17.95
N LEU A 223 32.56 -21.34 -17.50
CA LEU A 223 32.80 -20.98 -16.10
C LEU A 223 31.80 -21.66 -15.16
N LYS A 224 30.53 -21.80 -15.57
CA LYS A 224 29.47 -22.52 -14.82
C LYS A 224 29.80 -24.01 -14.62
N GLN A 225 30.57 -24.61 -15.52
CA GLN A 225 31.07 -25.99 -15.39
C GLN A 225 32.31 -26.10 -14.49
N GLY A 226 32.80 -25.00 -13.91
CA GLY A 226 33.96 -24.98 -13.02
C GLY A 226 35.32 -24.89 -13.73
N HIS A 227 35.34 -24.69 -15.05
CA HIS A 227 36.57 -24.62 -15.83
C HIS A 227 37.04 -23.18 -16.01
N LEU A 228 38.05 -22.78 -15.21
CA LEU A 228 38.70 -21.47 -15.34
C LEU A 228 40.06 -21.62 -16.03
N THR A 229 40.32 -20.78 -17.02
CA THR A 229 41.65 -20.59 -17.63
C THR A 229 42.62 -19.96 -16.64
N ALA A 230 43.93 -20.08 -16.92
CA ALA A 230 44.96 -19.44 -16.10
C ALA A 230 44.77 -17.92 -15.99
N HIS A 231 44.30 -17.26 -17.07
CA HIS A 231 44.00 -15.84 -17.05
C HIS A 231 42.81 -15.52 -16.14
N GLU A 232 41.71 -16.28 -16.23
CA GLU A 232 40.54 -16.09 -15.36
C GLU A 232 40.85 -16.36 -13.89
N GLN A 233 41.69 -17.35 -13.59
CA GLN A 233 42.16 -17.60 -12.22
C GLN A 233 43.00 -16.45 -11.68
N GLN A 234 43.82 -15.82 -12.53
CA GLN A 234 44.61 -14.66 -12.16
C GLN A 234 43.70 -13.45 -11.86
N VAL A 235 42.75 -13.15 -12.74
CA VAL A 235 41.75 -12.09 -12.51
C VAL A 235 40.94 -12.38 -11.23
N ALA A 236 40.52 -13.62 -10.99
CA ALA A 236 39.81 -13.98 -9.77
C ALA A 236 40.61 -13.70 -8.49
N ARG A 237 41.95 -13.86 -8.52
CA ARG A 237 42.82 -13.49 -7.38
C ARG A 237 42.93 -11.99 -7.18
N GLU A 238 42.89 -11.20 -8.26
CA GLU A 238 42.91 -9.74 -8.20
C GLU A 238 41.61 -9.18 -7.61
N LEU A 239 40.48 -9.84 -7.88
CA LEU A 239 39.16 -9.48 -7.34
C LEU A 239 39.03 -9.66 -5.82
N VAL A 240 39.94 -10.41 -5.17
CA VAL A 240 39.89 -10.67 -3.71
C VAL A 240 39.96 -9.39 -2.88
N GLN A 241 40.59 -8.33 -3.39
CA GLN A 241 40.72 -7.05 -2.69
C GLN A 241 39.55 -6.09 -2.96
N ALA A 242 38.62 -6.43 -3.85
CA ALA A 242 37.52 -5.55 -4.20
C ALA A 242 36.53 -5.41 -3.02
N PRO A 243 36.07 -4.19 -2.68
CA PRO A 243 35.12 -3.94 -1.60
C PRO A 243 33.68 -4.33 -1.99
N LEU A 244 33.46 -5.57 -2.43
CA LEU A 244 32.16 -6.12 -2.77
C LEU A 244 31.75 -7.17 -1.72
N LEU A 245 30.70 -6.88 -0.95
CA LEU A 245 30.09 -7.80 0.01
C LEU A 245 28.91 -8.50 -0.67
N ILE A 246 28.83 -9.83 -0.59
CA ILE A 246 27.73 -10.61 -1.16
C ILE A 246 27.01 -11.31 -0.02
N ASP A 247 25.69 -11.09 0.06
CA ASP A 247 24.79 -11.76 0.98
C ASP A 247 23.78 -12.60 0.18
N ASP A 248 23.94 -13.92 0.18
CA ASP A 248 23.05 -14.88 -0.50
C ASP A 248 22.27 -15.76 0.51
N GLY A 249 22.00 -15.24 1.71
CA GLY A 249 21.28 -15.95 2.76
C GLY A 249 19.88 -16.41 2.35
N SER A 250 19.44 -17.58 2.85
CA SER A 250 18.14 -18.18 2.50
C SER A 250 16.93 -17.41 3.04
N GLU A 251 17.10 -16.58 4.07
CA GLU A 251 16.06 -15.76 4.71
C GLU A 251 16.25 -14.26 4.42
N LEU A 252 16.76 -13.92 3.23
CA LEU A 252 17.06 -12.54 2.86
C LEU A 252 15.78 -11.72 2.65
N THR A 253 15.43 -10.90 3.66
CA THR A 253 14.30 -9.96 3.64
C THR A 253 14.79 -8.53 3.43
N ALA A 254 13.92 -7.62 2.99
CA ALA A 254 14.24 -6.19 2.92
C ALA A 254 14.63 -5.61 4.28
N GLN A 255 14.01 -6.11 5.36
CA GLN A 255 14.33 -5.75 6.73
C GLN A 255 15.74 -6.19 7.13
N ALA A 256 16.13 -7.44 6.82
CA ALA A 256 17.48 -7.94 7.09
C ALA A 256 18.56 -7.12 6.33
N ILE A 257 18.27 -6.72 5.09
CA ILE A 257 19.15 -5.83 4.31
C ILE A 257 19.26 -4.46 4.99
N ALA A 258 18.14 -3.89 5.43
CA ALA A 258 18.09 -2.58 6.10
C ALA A 258 18.75 -2.59 7.48
N GLU A 259 18.78 -3.73 8.16
CA GLU A 259 19.50 -3.92 9.42
C GLU A 259 20.99 -4.13 9.20
N THR A 260 21.39 -4.81 8.11
CA THR A 260 22.80 -5.11 7.82
C THR A 260 23.56 -3.92 7.24
N ALA A 261 22.95 -3.18 6.30
CA ALA A 261 23.59 -2.09 5.58
C ALA A 261 24.20 -0.98 6.47
N PRO A 262 23.58 -0.55 7.59
CA PRO A 262 24.17 0.43 8.51
C PRO A 262 25.47 -0.01 9.19
N TYR A 263 25.76 -1.32 9.25
CA TYR A 263 27.01 -1.84 9.81
C TYR A 263 28.15 -1.88 8.79
N VAL A 264 27.85 -1.67 7.51
CA VAL A 264 28.86 -1.61 6.45
C VAL A 264 29.45 -0.20 6.37
N GLN A 265 30.68 -0.04 6.85
CA GLN A 265 31.39 1.25 6.81
C GLN A 265 31.61 1.70 5.35
N ASP A 266 31.48 2.99 5.07
CA ASP A 266 31.71 3.59 3.75
C ASP A 266 30.90 2.93 2.61
N LEU A 267 29.70 2.43 2.92
CA LEU A 267 28.78 1.85 1.95
C LEU A 267 28.40 2.90 0.90
N ALA A 268 28.60 2.56 -0.38
CA ALA A 268 28.36 3.47 -1.50
C ALA A 268 27.21 3.03 -2.40
N LEU A 269 26.83 1.75 -2.39
CA LEU A 269 25.74 1.20 -3.21
C LEU A 269 25.18 -0.07 -2.56
N VAL A 270 23.86 -0.20 -2.56
CA VAL A 270 23.16 -1.46 -2.25
C VAL A 270 22.52 -1.99 -3.53
N VAL A 271 22.76 -3.26 -3.86
CA VAL A 271 22.12 -3.96 -4.98
C VAL A 271 21.28 -5.11 -4.44
N VAL A 272 20.03 -5.22 -4.87
CA VAL A 272 19.09 -6.30 -4.49
C VAL A 272 18.69 -7.10 -5.73
N ASP A 273 19.23 -8.31 -5.89
CA ASP A 273 18.98 -9.22 -7.02
C ASP A 273 18.37 -10.54 -6.51
N ARG A 274 17.04 -10.70 -6.46
CA ARG A 274 15.98 -9.92 -7.12
C ARG A 274 14.68 -9.93 -6.32
N LEU A 275 13.82 -8.96 -6.61
CA LEU A 275 12.42 -8.96 -6.25
C LEU A 275 11.66 -9.86 -7.26
N GLN A 276 11.08 -10.96 -6.77
CA GLN A 276 10.39 -11.93 -7.62
C GLN A 276 8.87 -11.67 -7.64
N ALA A 277 8.33 -11.26 -8.77
CA ALA A 277 6.92 -10.94 -8.96
C ALA A 277 5.98 -12.11 -8.62
N ALA A 278 6.37 -13.33 -8.99
CA ALA A 278 5.63 -14.52 -8.62
C ALA A 278 5.85 -14.86 -7.14
N HIS A 279 4.78 -15.11 -6.39
CA HIS A 279 4.90 -15.56 -5.01
C HIS A 279 5.69 -16.88 -4.92
N ASN A 280 6.71 -16.88 -4.08
CA ASN A 280 7.54 -18.03 -3.79
C ASN A 280 7.69 -18.16 -2.27
N PRO A 281 7.09 -19.18 -1.63
CA PRO A 281 7.14 -19.36 -0.17
C PRO A 281 8.55 -19.48 0.40
N ARG A 282 9.53 -19.86 -0.43
CA ARG A 282 10.94 -20.03 -0.04
C ARG A 282 11.77 -18.76 -0.21
N LEU A 283 11.21 -17.71 -0.82
CA LEU A 283 11.91 -16.46 -1.06
C LEU A 283 11.12 -15.30 -0.44
N PRO A 284 11.64 -14.68 0.64
CA PRO A 284 10.93 -13.61 1.32
C PRO A 284 10.67 -12.37 0.44
N LEU A 285 11.59 -12.08 -0.50
CA LEU A 285 11.46 -11.01 -1.49
C LEU A 285 10.66 -11.47 -2.72
N SER A 286 9.42 -11.94 -2.50
CA SER A 286 8.54 -12.40 -3.59
C SER A 286 7.05 -12.15 -3.39
N GLY A 287 6.30 -12.07 -4.50
CA GLY A 287 4.84 -11.97 -4.54
C GLY A 287 4.28 -10.72 -3.86
N ASP A 288 3.21 -10.92 -3.09
CA ASP A 288 2.42 -9.82 -2.50
C ASP A 288 3.17 -9.03 -1.43
N ARG A 289 4.35 -9.49 -0.99
CA ARG A 289 5.22 -8.80 -0.02
C ARG A 289 6.13 -7.76 -0.64
N LEU A 290 6.19 -7.69 -1.97
CA LEU A 290 7.10 -6.80 -2.67
C LEU A 290 6.83 -5.29 -2.44
N PRO A 291 5.57 -4.81 -2.33
CA PRO A 291 5.32 -3.39 -2.01
C PRO A 291 5.92 -2.98 -0.66
N ASP A 292 5.71 -3.79 0.38
CA ASP A 292 6.29 -3.54 1.72
C ASP A 292 7.81 -3.57 1.68
N ALA A 293 8.38 -4.56 0.98
CA ALA A 293 9.83 -4.67 0.79
C ALA A 293 10.39 -3.43 0.06
N SER A 294 9.70 -2.93 -0.96
CA SER A 294 10.09 -1.73 -1.70
C SER A 294 10.08 -0.48 -0.81
N GLN A 295 9.08 -0.32 0.06
CA GLN A 295 9.03 0.79 1.01
C GLN A 295 10.20 0.76 2.00
N VAL A 296 10.56 -0.43 2.51
CA VAL A 296 11.72 -0.61 3.39
C VAL A 296 13.01 -0.24 2.67
N LEU A 297 13.18 -0.67 1.42
CA LEU A 297 14.36 -0.35 0.60
C LEU A 297 14.43 1.16 0.26
N ALA A 298 13.31 1.81 -0.02
CA ALA A 298 13.24 3.25 -0.23
C ALA A 298 13.57 4.03 1.07
N CYS A 299 13.10 3.55 2.22
CA CYS A 299 13.48 4.09 3.53
C CYS A 299 14.98 3.94 3.79
N LEU A 300 15.54 2.76 3.50
CA LEU A 300 16.97 2.48 3.62
C LEU A 300 17.81 3.46 2.78
N ALA A 301 17.45 3.64 1.51
CA ALA A 301 18.12 4.57 0.61
C ALA A 301 18.20 5.97 1.22
N ARG A 302 17.06 6.49 1.68
CA ARG A 302 16.94 7.82 2.30
C ARG A 302 17.70 7.94 3.63
N THR A 303 17.61 6.94 4.49
CA THR A 303 18.23 6.96 5.83
C THR A 303 19.75 6.90 5.76
N LEU A 304 20.30 6.04 4.90
CA LEU A 304 21.76 5.94 4.73
C LEU A 304 22.33 6.93 3.72
N HIS A 305 21.47 7.62 2.95
CA HIS A 305 21.87 8.48 1.85
C HIS A 305 22.80 7.75 0.86
N VAL A 306 22.42 6.52 0.52
CA VAL A 306 23.10 5.67 -0.48
C VAL A 306 22.08 5.27 -1.55
N PRO A 307 22.50 5.10 -2.82
CA PRO A 307 21.63 4.54 -3.84
C PRO A 307 21.28 3.08 -3.52
N VAL A 308 20.01 2.73 -3.69
CA VAL A 308 19.54 1.34 -3.63
C VAL A 308 19.03 0.95 -5.01
N LEU A 309 19.64 -0.06 -5.60
CA LEU A 309 19.29 -0.61 -6.91
C LEU A 309 18.64 -1.97 -6.71
N ALA A 310 17.36 -2.13 -7.07
CA ALA A 310 16.66 -3.40 -6.95
C ALA A 310 16.16 -3.91 -8.31
N ILE A 311 16.30 -5.21 -8.56
CA ILE A 311 15.94 -5.85 -9.82
C ILE A 311 14.59 -6.53 -9.64
N VAL A 312 13.62 -6.20 -10.48
CA VAL A 312 12.30 -6.84 -10.52
C VAL A 312 12.18 -7.65 -11.80
N ASP A 313 11.69 -8.87 -11.67
CA ASP A 313 11.61 -9.79 -12.79
C ASP A 313 10.32 -9.76 -13.60
N SER A 314 9.61 -8.65 -13.50
CA SER A 314 8.37 -8.40 -14.20
C SER A 314 8.39 -6.99 -14.76
N ALA A 315 7.80 -6.84 -15.94
CA ALA A 315 7.52 -5.54 -16.55
C ALA A 315 6.03 -5.17 -16.45
N ASP A 316 5.26 -5.85 -15.59
CA ASP A 316 3.83 -5.59 -15.37
C ASP A 316 3.63 -4.19 -14.75
N PRO A 317 2.98 -3.25 -15.46
CA PRO A 317 2.76 -1.90 -14.96
C PRO A 317 2.00 -1.84 -13.63
N ALA A 318 1.09 -2.78 -13.37
CA ALA A 318 0.32 -2.80 -12.13
C ALA A 318 1.21 -3.09 -10.93
N LEU A 319 2.08 -4.11 -11.04
CA LEU A 319 3.07 -4.41 -10.00
C LEU A 319 4.05 -3.25 -9.84
N LEU A 320 4.60 -2.71 -10.93
CA LEU A 320 5.59 -1.64 -10.87
C LEU A 320 5.04 -0.36 -10.23
N GLY A 321 3.77 -0.05 -10.46
CA GLY A 321 3.07 1.05 -9.77
C GLY A 321 2.95 0.84 -8.26
N LEU A 322 2.78 -0.41 -7.80
CA LEU A 322 2.71 -0.73 -6.36
C LEU A 322 4.06 -0.65 -5.65
N LEU A 323 5.18 -0.81 -6.37
CA LEU A 323 6.52 -0.74 -5.78
C LEU A 323 6.98 0.71 -5.53
N ASP A 324 6.33 1.70 -6.14
CA ASP A 324 6.51 3.15 -5.87
C ASP A 324 7.98 3.63 -5.81
N ALA A 325 8.81 3.17 -6.74
CA ALA A 325 10.22 3.55 -6.78
C ALA A 325 10.44 4.97 -7.30
N ASP A 326 11.52 5.61 -6.84
CA ASP A 326 11.84 6.98 -7.25
C ASP A 326 12.29 7.05 -8.72
N VAL A 327 12.97 6.00 -9.21
CA VAL A 327 13.39 5.83 -10.63
C VAL A 327 13.04 4.40 -11.07
N LEU A 328 12.42 4.27 -12.23
CA LEU A 328 12.10 3.00 -12.88
C LEU A 328 12.82 2.89 -14.22
N VAL A 329 13.59 1.82 -14.40
CA VAL A 329 14.25 1.44 -15.65
C VAL A 329 13.59 0.18 -16.18
N THR A 330 12.79 0.29 -17.24
CA THR A 330 12.10 -0.85 -17.85
C THR A 330 12.86 -1.34 -19.07
N LEU A 331 13.21 -2.63 -19.09
CA LEU A 331 13.86 -3.28 -20.22
C LEU A 331 12.83 -3.98 -21.12
N ALA A 332 12.73 -3.51 -22.36
CA ALA A 332 11.88 -4.09 -23.38
C ALA A 332 12.74 -4.67 -24.53
N PRO A 333 12.50 -5.92 -24.97
CA PRO A 333 13.12 -6.44 -26.18
C PRO A 333 12.68 -5.61 -27.39
N THR A 334 13.58 -5.39 -28.34
CA THR A 334 13.24 -4.72 -29.60
C THR A 334 13.05 -5.75 -30.71
N GLY A 335 12.61 -5.30 -31.89
CA GLY A 335 12.56 -6.18 -33.08
C GLY A 335 13.94 -6.71 -33.51
N ASP A 336 15.03 -6.09 -33.05
CA ASP A 336 16.39 -6.58 -33.21
C ASP A 336 16.83 -7.34 -31.94
N PRO A 337 17.08 -8.67 -32.01
CA PRO A 337 17.51 -9.45 -30.86
C PRO A 337 18.86 -9.02 -30.29
N ALA A 338 19.67 -8.25 -31.05
CA ALA A 338 20.91 -7.66 -30.57
C ALA A 338 20.68 -6.37 -29.76
N ARG A 339 19.43 -5.92 -29.59
CA ARG A 339 19.11 -4.67 -28.89
C ARG A 339 17.94 -4.82 -27.91
N VAL A 340 18.13 -4.22 -26.74
CA VAL A 340 17.13 -4.04 -25.69
C VAL A 340 16.97 -2.55 -25.46
N GLN A 341 15.73 -2.06 -25.42
CA GLN A 341 15.44 -0.68 -25.07
C GLN A 341 15.29 -0.59 -23.56
N ALA A 342 16.03 0.33 -22.94
CA ALA A 342 15.88 0.72 -21.55
C ALA A 342 15.13 2.05 -21.49
N THR A 343 13.91 2.05 -20.97
CA THR A 343 13.12 3.27 -20.76
C THR A 343 13.26 3.70 -19.31
N VAL A 344 13.64 4.96 -19.08
CA VAL A 344 13.84 5.55 -17.76
C VAL A 344 12.66 6.45 -17.44
N ALA A 345 12.00 6.20 -16.32
CA ALA A 345 10.94 7.03 -15.78
C ALA A 345 11.22 7.43 -14.34
N GLU A 346 10.85 8.65 -13.96
CA GLU A 346 10.82 9.10 -12.57
C GLU A 346 9.39 9.18 -12.08
N ARG A 347 9.17 8.87 -10.79
CA ARG A 347 7.83 8.80 -10.18
C ARG A 347 6.94 10.01 -10.52
N ASP A 348 7.49 11.21 -10.41
CA ASP A 348 6.71 12.45 -10.52
C ASP A 348 6.76 13.06 -11.95
N PHE A 349 7.66 12.59 -12.81
CA PHE A 349 7.90 13.16 -14.15
C PHE A 349 7.56 12.20 -15.30
N GLY A 350 7.23 10.94 -15.01
CA GLY A 350 7.01 9.93 -16.04
C GLY A 350 8.30 9.63 -16.80
N ALA A 351 8.20 9.25 -18.07
CA ALA A 351 9.36 8.91 -18.89
C ALA A 351 10.26 10.13 -19.13
N ILE A 352 11.50 10.07 -18.63
CA ILE A 352 12.49 11.14 -18.74
C ILE A 352 13.59 10.84 -19.77
N GLY A 353 13.75 9.58 -20.18
CA GLY A 353 14.79 9.20 -21.12
C GLY A 353 14.68 7.76 -21.59
N SER A 354 15.49 7.41 -22.59
CA SER A 354 15.67 6.01 -23.00
C SER A 354 17.07 5.79 -23.57
N ALA A 355 17.54 4.56 -23.51
CA ALA A 355 18.81 4.11 -24.06
C ALA A 355 18.64 2.75 -24.75
N TYR A 356 19.51 2.45 -25.73
CA TYR A 356 19.57 1.13 -26.35
C TYR A 356 20.81 0.39 -25.86
N LEU A 357 20.61 -0.85 -25.41
CA LEU A 357 21.64 -1.72 -24.85
C LEU A 357 21.77 -2.97 -25.70
N CYS A 358 22.99 -3.49 -25.83
CA CYS A 358 23.28 -4.76 -26.48
C CYS A 358 23.50 -5.86 -25.43
N PRO A 359 22.60 -6.85 -25.30
CA PRO A 359 22.79 -7.95 -24.36
C PRO A 359 23.86 -8.92 -24.86
N ASP A 360 24.95 -9.06 -24.10
CA ASP A 360 26.00 -10.05 -24.31
C ASP A 360 25.91 -11.12 -23.22
N LEU A 361 24.87 -11.95 -23.34
CA LEU A 361 24.52 -12.96 -22.33
C LEU A 361 25.58 -14.07 -22.19
N LEU A 362 26.33 -14.34 -23.27
CA LEU A 362 27.41 -15.33 -23.27
C LEU A 362 28.55 -14.92 -22.32
N HIS A 363 28.82 -13.63 -22.23
CA HIS A 363 29.82 -13.07 -21.32
C HIS A 363 29.22 -12.44 -20.05
N ALA A 364 27.91 -12.62 -19.81
CA ALA A 364 27.17 -12.09 -18.66
C ALA A 364 27.27 -10.55 -18.48
N ARG A 365 27.10 -9.79 -19.57
CA ARG A 365 27.13 -8.31 -19.53
C ARG A 365 26.16 -7.65 -20.52
N PHE A 366 25.96 -6.34 -20.35
CA PHE A 366 25.44 -5.46 -21.39
C PHE A 366 26.57 -4.62 -21.98
N LEU A 367 26.44 -4.27 -23.26
CA LEU A 367 27.30 -3.33 -23.97
C LEU A 367 26.46 -2.13 -24.43
N ASP A 368 27.08 -0.96 -24.50
CA ASP A 368 26.41 0.22 -25.01
C ASP A 368 26.26 0.16 -26.55
N THR A 369 25.19 0.73 -27.09
CA THR A 369 25.04 0.89 -28.55
C THR A 369 25.29 2.35 -28.90
N ALA A 370 26.19 2.61 -29.85
CA ALA A 370 26.48 3.99 -30.30
C ALA A 370 25.17 4.70 -30.73
N PRO A 371 25.03 6.02 -30.45
CA PRO A 371 23.76 6.71 -30.65
C PRO A 371 23.44 6.83 -32.15
N ALA A 372 22.25 6.41 -32.56
CA ALA A 372 21.70 6.69 -33.88
C ALA A 372 20.86 7.99 -33.85
N PRO A 373 20.85 8.78 -34.94
CA PRO A 373 20.29 10.13 -34.95
C PRO A 373 18.76 10.13 -34.84
N VAL A 374 18.24 11.17 -34.20
CA VAL A 374 16.81 11.43 -34.01
C VAL A 374 16.10 11.51 -35.37
N GLY A 375 15.27 10.51 -35.68
CA GLY A 375 14.44 10.45 -36.88
C GLY A 375 13.17 9.63 -36.62
N ARG A 376 12.01 10.27 -36.80
CA ARG A 376 10.65 9.76 -36.59
C ARG A 376 10.39 8.39 -37.23
N ALA A 377 9.79 7.47 -36.47
CA ALA A 377 9.14 6.28 -37.02
C ALA A 377 7.67 6.61 -37.33
N VAL A 378 7.30 6.30 -38.57
CA VAL A 378 5.96 6.40 -39.15
C VAL A 378 5.20 5.11 -38.86
N GLY A 379 3.95 5.27 -38.40
CA GLY A 379 2.82 4.44 -38.79
C GLY A 379 2.58 3.14 -38.03
N GLU A 380 1.69 3.19 -37.04
CA GLU A 380 0.68 2.15 -36.79
C GLU A 380 -0.58 2.84 -36.23
N GLU A 381 -1.75 2.47 -36.78
CA GLU A 381 -3.05 3.15 -36.61
C GLU A 381 -3.70 2.97 -35.21
N PRO A 382 -4.63 3.86 -34.83
CA PRO A 382 -4.86 4.20 -33.42
C PRO A 382 -6.05 3.46 -32.79
N ALA A 383 -5.81 2.86 -31.63
CA ALA A 383 -6.84 2.78 -30.60
C ALA A 383 -7.08 4.20 -30.06
N ARG A 384 -8.36 4.60 -29.97
CA ARG A 384 -8.84 5.92 -29.51
C ARG A 384 -8.20 6.32 -28.18
N ASN A 385 -7.15 7.13 -28.27
CA ASN A 385 -6.48 7.73 -27.12
C ASN A 385 -6.82 9.23 -27.09
N LEU A 386 -7.27 9.70 -25.92
CA LEU A 386 -7.70 11.06 -25.65
C LEU A 386 -6.68 12.12 -26.10
N GLY A 387 -7.04 12.94 -27.08
CA GLY A 387 -6.16 13.92 -27.71
C GLY A 387 -5.20 13.29 -28.71
N SER A 388 -5.40 13.55 -30.01
CA SER A 388 -4.47 13.09 -31.03
C SER A 388 -3.07 13.64 -30.78
N VAL A 389 -2.03 12.95 -31.26
CA VAL A 389 -0.64 13.44 -31.18
C VAL A 389 -0.54 14.88 -31.73
N MET A 390 -1.35 15.21 -32.74
CA MET A 390 -1.44 16.53 -33.34
C MET A 390 -2.09 17.58 -32.43
N GLU A 391 -3.13 17.23 -31.69
CA GLU A 391 -3.79 18.14 -30.72
C GLU A 391 -2.86 18.49 -29.56
N ARG A 392 -2.08 17.51 -29.09
CA ARG A 392 -1.08 17.72 -28.04
C ARG A 392 0.09 18.56 -28.53
N GLU A 393 0.61 18.27 -29.72
CA GLU A 393 1.67 19.06 -30.35
C GLU A 393 1.21 20.50 -30.62
N LEU A 394 -0.05 20.70 -31.01
CA LEU A 394 -0.65 22.02 -31.21
C LEU A 394 -0.82 22.79 -29.89
N ALA A 395 -1.29 22.13 -28.82
CA ALA A 395 -1.43 22.75 -27.50
C ALA A 395 -0.08 23.18 -26.90
N ASP A 396 0.96 22.35 -27.07
CA ASP A 396 2.32 22.67 -26.64
C ASP A 396 2.93 23.84 -27.43
N ALA A 397 2.73 23.86 -28.75
CA ALA A 397 3.18 24.96 -29.58
C ALA A 397 2.46 26.28 -29.26
N ALA A 398 1.20 26.21 -28.81
CA ALA A 398 0.40 27.38 -28.43
C ALA A 398 0.67 27.87 -26.99
N LEU A 399 1.37 27.10 -26.16
CA LEU A 399 1.61 27.39 -24.74
C LEU A 399 2.23 28.79 -24.48
N PRO A 400 3.25 29.26 -25.23
CA PRO A 400 3.83 30.59 -25.00
C PRO A 400 2.83 31.73 -25.22
N TYR A 401 1.88 31.57 -26.14
CA TYR A 401 0.89 32.62 -26.46
C TYR A 401 -0.34 32.56 -25.55
N THR A 402 -0.79 31.35 -25.20
CA THR A 402 -1.96 31.12 -24.34
C THR A 402 -1.65 31.27 -22.84
N SER A 403 -0.38 31.26 -22.44
CA SER A 403 0.07 31.64 -21.08
C SER A 403 0.32 33.15 -20.92
N GLY A 404 0.29 33.91 -22.02
CA GLY A 404 0.59 35.34 -22.04
C GLY A 404 2.09 35.68 -22.05
N ALA A 405 2.99 34.68 -22.12
CA ALA A 405 4.42 34.89 -22.23
C ALA A 405 4.84 35.55 -23.55
N GLN A 406 4.07 35.33 -24.62
CA GLN A 406 4.21 35.98 -25.92
C GLN A 406 2.89 36.62 -26.36
N ARG A 407 2.96 37.81 -26.95
CA ARG A 407 1.80 38.53 -27.52
C ARG A 407 1.85 38.45 -29.04
N GLY A 408 0.68 38.50 -29.70
CA GLY A 408 0.61 38.54 -31.17
C GLY A 408 -0.45 37.64 -31.81
N LEU A 409 -1.18 36.85 -31.03
CA LEU A 409 -2.35 36.11 -31.53
C LEU A 409 -3.65 36.92 -31.36
N PRO A 410 -4.58 36.85 -32.32
CA PRO A 410 -5.94 37.35 -32.12
C PRO A 410 -6.61 36.68 -30.91
N ALA A 411 -7.44 37.44 -30.19
CA ALA A 411 -8.14 36.93 -29.00
C ALA A 411 -9.00 35.68 -29.27
N PRO A 412 -9.74 35.55 -30.39
CA PRO A 412 -10.51 34.34 -30.70
C PRO A 412 -9.62 33.10 -30.84
N VAL A 413 -8.49 33.22 -31.53
CA VAL A 413 -7.52 32.13 -31.75
C VAL A 413 -6.87 31.71 -30.44
N THR A 414 -6.54 32.69 -29.59
CA THR A 414 -5.97 32.43 -28.26
C THR A 414 -6.96 31.69 -27.37
N HIS A 415 -8.26 32.01 -27.48
CA HIS A 415 -9.32 31.36 -26.71
C HIS A 415 -9.48 29.89 -27.11
N VAL A 416 -9.59 29.60 -28.41
CA VAL A 416 -9.72 28.22 -28.94
C VAL A 416 -8.50 27.36 -28.55
N LEU A 417 -7.28 27.88 -28.71
CA LEU A 417 -6.06 27.14 -28.35
C LEU A 417 -5.91 26.96 -26.82
N SER A 418 -6.39 27.91 -26.02
CA SER A 418 -6.43 27.77 -24.56
C SER A 418 -7.48 26.75 -24.12
N ALA A 419 -8.63 26.70 -24.80
CA ALA A 419 -9.68 25.72 -24.56
C ALA A 419 -9.20 24.31 -24.90
N LEU A 420 -8.48 24.11 -26.01
CA LEU A 420 -7.83 22.85 -26.37
C LEU A 420 -6.89 22.36 -25.25
N ARG A 421 -6.00 23.24 -24.76
CA ARG A 421 -5.10 22.90 -23.66
C ARG A 421 -5.86 22.51 -22.38
N THR A 422 -6.96 23.21 -22.11
CA THR A 422 -7.80 22.94 -20.94
C THR A 422 -8.48 21.58 -21.07
N ALA A 423 -9.05 21.26 -22.24
CA ALA A 423 -9.67 19.97 -22.51
C ALA A 423 -8.66 18.81 -22.38
N LEU A 424 -7.44 18.98 -22.91
CA LEU A 424 -6.35 18.01 -22.77
C LEU A 424 -5.89 17.84 -21.32
N ALA A 425 -5.74 18.94 -20.56
CA ALA A 425 -5.33 18.90 -19.16
C ALA A 425 -6.35 18.20 -18.25
N HIS A 426 -7.65 18.32 -18.57
CA HIS A 426 -8.72 17.67 -17.82
C HIS A 426 -9.08 16.28 -18.37
N SER A 427 -8.38 15.79 -19.40
CA SER A 427 -8.67 14.51 -20.05
C SER A 427 -10.16 14.36 -20.44
N SER A 428 -10.78 15.44 -20.93
CA SER A 428 -12.20 15.46 -21.34
C SER A 428 -12.34 15.22 -22.84
N GLN A 429 -12.78 14.02 -23.23
CA GLN A 429 -12.95 13.66 -24.64
C GLN A 429 -14.13 14.42 -25.25
N GLU A 430 -15.21 14.58 -24.48
CA GLU A 430 -16.40 15.34 -24.87
C GLU A 430 -16.05 16.79 -25.21
N ALA A 431 -15.21 17.45 -24.41
CA ALA A 431 -14.75 18.81 -24.70
C ALA A 431 -13.82 18.89 -25.92
N LEU A 432 -13.02 17.85 -26.19
CA LEU A 432 -12.19 17.80 -27.41
C LEU A 432 -13.05 17.62 -28.66
N ASP A 433 -14.07 16.77 -28.59
CA ASP A 433 -15.01 16.52 -29.68
C ASP A 433 -15.83 17.78 -30.00
N GLU A 434 -16.26 18.54 -28.99
CA GLU A 434 -16.96 19.83 -29.14
C GLU A 434 -16.06 20.93 -29.75
N LEU A 435 -14.77 20.97 -29.40
CA LEU A 435 -13.81 21.97 -29.90
C LEU A 435 -13.33 21.70 -31.33
N GLY A 436 -13.47 20.47 -31.83
CA GLY A 436 -12.95 20.04 -33.14
C GLY A 436 -13.29 20.97 -34.32
N PRO A 437 -14.56 21.41 -34.51
CA PRO A 437 -14.94 22.32 -35.58
C PRO A 437 -14.25 23.69 -35.50
N GLU A 438 -14.21 24.31 -34.32
CA GLU A 438 -13.57 25.62 -34.11
C GLU A 438 -12.04 25.55 -34.26
N LEU A 439 -11.43 24.43 -33.86
CA LEU A 439 -10.01 24.15 -34.06
C LEU A 439 -9.65 23.99 -35.53
N ALA A 440 -10.47 23.27 -36.30
CA ALA A 440 -10.28 23.10 -37.73
C ALA A 440 -10.39 24.46 -38.48
N GLU A 441 -11.37 25.29 -38.12
CA GLU A 441 -11.51 26.64 -38.67
C GLU A 441 -10.31 27.53 -38.33
N THR A 442 -9.86 27.48 -37.07
CA THR A 442 -8.67 28.21 -36.60
C THR A 442 -7.40 27.78 -37.33
N ALA A 443 -7.24 26.49 -37.61
CA ALA A 443 -6.08 25.96 -38.32
C ALA A 443 -6.10 26.23 -39.84
N ALA A 444 -7.28 26.44 -40.42
CA ALA A 444 -7.45 26.79 -41.84
C ALA A 444 -7.34 28.30 -42.10
N ALA A 445 -7.50 29.14 -41.08
CA ALA A 445 -7.45 30.59 -41.22
C ALA A 445 -6.04 31.12 -41.55
N PRO A 446 -5.90 32.15 -42.43
CA PRO A 446 -4.62 32.77 -42.73
C PRO A 446 -4.15 33.65 -41.57
N LEU A 447 -3.48 33.03 -40.59
CA LEU A 447 -2.96 33.71 -39.41
C LEU A 447 -1.60 34.36 -39.68
N GLN A 448 -1.49 35.67 -39.44
CA GLN A 448 -0.19 36.36 -39.43
C GLN A 448 0.49 36.13 -38.09
N LEU A 449 1.36 35.11 -38.03
CA LEU A 449 2.15 34.79 -36.85
C LEU A 449 3.46 35.60 -36.83
N PRO A 450 3.93 36.04 -35.64
CA PRO A 450 5.23 36.69 -35.52
C PRO A 450 6.37 35.80 -36.06
N ASP A 451 7.36 36.37 -36.76
CA ASP A 451 8.53 35.63 -37.27
C ASP A 451 9.56 35.35 -36.16
N THR A 452 9.11 34.66 -35.11
CA THR A 452 9.93 34.16 -34.00
C THR A 452 10.01 32.63 -34.06
N ALA A 453 10.92 32.04 -33.29
CA ALA A 453 11.04 30.58 -33.22
C ALA A 453 9.73 29.92 -32.75
N GLU A 454 9.05 30.55 -31.80
CA GLU A 454 7.76 30.13 -31.25
C GLU A 454 6.63 30.31 -32.27
N GLY A 455 6.63 31.42 -33.02
CA GLY A 455 5.63 31.68 -34.06
C GLY A 455 5.74 30.70 -35.23
N ARG A 456 6.97 30.35 -35.65
CA ARG A 456 7.22 29.32 -36.67
C ARG A 456 6.82 27.92 -36.20
N ARG A 457 7.03 27.61 -34.91
CA ARG A 457 6.60 26.34 -34.31
C ARG A 457 5.08 26.20 -34.28
N LEU A 458 4.38 27.25 -33.87
CA LEU A 458 2.91 27.29 -33.88
C LEU A 458 2.34 27.22 -35.30
N ALA A 459 2.97 27.90 -36.27
CA ALA A 459 2.59 27.83 -37.68
C ALA A 459 2.69 26.41 -38.24
N ALA A 460 3.79 25.71 -37.93
CA ALA A 460 4.01 24.34 -38.36
C ALA A 460 2.99 23.37 -37.75
N ALA A 461 2.65 23.54 -36.47
CA ALA A 461 1.66 22.70 -35.78
C ALA A 461 0.24 22.92 -36.33
N LEU A 462 -0.17 24.17 -36.56
CA LEU A 462 -1.47 24.50 -37.18
C LEU A 462 -1.57 23.94 -38.60
N TYR A 463 -0.50 24.06 -39.39
CA TYR A 463 -0.44 23.49 -40.73
C TYR A 463 -0.56 21.97 -40.72
N ALA A 464 0.18 21.28 -39.85
CA ALA A 464 0.12 19.83 -39.70
C ALA A 464 -1.29 19.35 -39.30
N TYR A 465 -1.92 20.05 -38.35
CA TYR A 465 -3.29 19.75 -37.92
C TYR A 465 -4.31 19.93 -39.07
N ASN A 466 -4.28 21.06 -39.78
CA ASN A 466 -5.18 21.33 -40.90
C ASN A 466 -5.02 20.30 -42.04
N THR A 467 -3.78 19.90 -42.33
CA THR A 467 -3.48 18.91 -43.37
C THR A 467 -4.06 17.54 -43.02
N ALA A 468 -3.98 17.14 -41.74
CA ALA A 468 -4.54 15.87 -41.26
C ALA A 468 -6.08 15.87 -41.30
N VAL A 469 -6.73 16.96 -40.86
CA VAL A 469 -8.20 17.09 -40.90
C VAL A 469 -8.74 17.12 -42.33
N SER A 470 -8.02 17.76 -43.25
CA SER A 470 -8.37 17.81 -44.68
C SER A 470 -8.25 16.43 -45.37
N ALA A 471 -7.29 15.60 -44.95
CA ALA A 471 -7.13 14.23 -45.46
C ALA A 471 -8.27 13.28 -44.99
N ALA A 472 -8.78 13.49 -43.77
CA ALA A 472 -9.86 12.70 -43.18
C ALA A 472 -11.25 12.98 -43.81
N THR A 473 -11.47 14.17 -44.35
CA THR A 473 -12.77 14.61 -44.91
C THR A 473 -13.00 14.20 -46.37
N THR A 474 -11.96 13.75 -47.09
CA THR A 474 -12.04 13.32 -48.50
C THR A 474 -12.41 11.84 -48.73
N GLY A 475 -12.70 11.06 -47.68
CA GLY A 475 -13.11 9.65 -47.78
C GLY A 475 -14.62 9.44 -47.65
N GLN A 476 -15.31 9.03 -48.72
CA GLN A 476 -16.71 8.59 -48.72
C GLN A 476 -16.84 7.23 -49.47
N PRO A 477 -17.95 6.46 -49.32
CA PRO A 477 -17.99 5.20 -48.57
C PRO A 477 -18.36 3.97 -49.43
N ALA A 478 -18.19 2.74 -48.88
CA ALA A 478 -18.73 1.52 -49.51
C ALA A 478 -19.41 0.57 -48.51
N ALA A 479 -20.71 0.39 -48.77
CA ALA A 479 -21.56 -0.80 -48.60
C ALA A 479 -21.75 -1.44 -47.21
N SER A 480 -22.92 -1.15 -46.64
CA SER A 480 -23.66 -1.96 -45.68
C SER A 480 -24.37 -3.14 -46.36
N GLN A 481 -24.42 -4.31 -45.70
CA GLN A 481 -25.50 -5.32 -45.75
C GLN A 481 -25.37 -6.34 -44.58
N PRO A 482 -26.44 -7.06 -44.20
CA PRO A 482 -26.90 -7.13 -42.81
C PRO A 482 -26.63 -8.48 -42.10
N ALA A 483 -26.60 -8.45 -40.77
CA ALA A 483 -26.55 -9.64 -39.92
C ALA A 483 -27.97 -10.20 -39.70
N VAL A 484 -28.07 -11.51 -39.83
CA VAL A 484 -29.26 -12.34 -39.67
C VAL A 484 -29.49 -12.64 -38.18
N ASP A 485 -30.72 -12.41 -37.76
CA ASP A 485 -31.32 -12.83 -36.49
C ASP A 485 -31.38 -14.37 -36.40
N ASN A 486 -30.95 -14.90 -35.26
CA ASN A 486 -31.36 -16.22 -34.78
C ASN A 486 -31.28 -16.22 -33.26
N GLY A 487 -32.43 -15.95 -32.63
CA GLY A 487 -32.66 -16.31 -31.24
C GLY A 487 -32.72 -17.83 -31.04
N HIS A 488 -32.19 -18.28 -29.90
CA HIS A 488 -32.83 -19.23 -29.00
C HIS A 488 -32.04 -19.23 -27.68
N GLY A 489 -32.72 -18.87 -26.58
CA GLY A 489 -32.14 -18.84 -25.25
C GLY A 489 -32.01 -20.22 -24.61
N LEU A 490 -31.33 -20.25 -23.47
CA LEU A 490 -31.61 -21.09 -22.30
C LEU A 490 -30.86 -20.49 -21.11
N ASP A 491 -31.53 -20.51 -19.96
CA ASP A 491 -31.18 -19.85 -18.70
C ASP A 491 -29.84 -20.31 -18.11
N GLY A 492 -29.01 -19.34 -17.71
CA GLY A 492 -27.74 -19.54 -17.02
C GLY A 492 -27.36 -18.27 -16.25
N GLU A 493 -28.04 -18.00 -15.14
CA GLU A 493 -27.70 -16.92 -14.23
C GLU A 493 -26.46 -17.31 -13.40
N ASP A 494 -25.25 -17.00 -13.90
CA ASP A 494 -24.05 -16.90 -13.07
C ASP A 494 -23.62 -15.42 -12.97
N ASP A 495 -23.83 -14.87 -11.78
CA ASP A 495 -23.63 -13.49 -11.36
C ASP A 495 -22.15 -13.07 -11.47
N ALA A 496 -21.81 -12.25 -12.46
CA ALA A 496 -20.59 -11.45 -12.45
C ALA A 496 -20.83 -10.15 -11.66
N GLU A 497 -20.66 -10.19 -10.34
CA GLU A 497 -20.53 -8.96 -9.55
C GLU A 497 -19.16 -8.35 -9.85
N ALA A 498 -19.13 -7.32 -10.69
CA ALA A 498 -17.97 -6.46 -10.83
C ALA A 498 -17.64 -5.86 -9.46
N GLU A 499 -16.39 -5.93 -9.01
CA GLU A 499 -15.94 -5.19 -7.83
C GLU A 499 -16.19 -3.69 -8.07
N VAL A 500 -17.31 -3.17 -7.57
CA VAL A 500 -17.58 -1.74 -7.58
C VAL A 500 -16.63 -1.12 -6.57
N GLU A 501 -15.56 -0.49 -7.07
CA GLU A 501 -14.66 0.37 -6.28
C GLU A 501 -15.46 1.54 -5.69
N LEU A 502 -15.17 1.87 -4.43
CA LEU A 502 -15.77 3.00 -3.72
C LEU A 502 -15.36 4.31 -4.43
N GLN A 503 -16.32 5.12 -4.87
CA GLN A 503 -16.05 6.42 -5.49
C GLN A 503 -16.03 7.53 -4.42
N PRO A 504 -15.21 8.59 -4.59
CA PRO A 504 -15.30 9.78 -3.75
C PRO A 504 -16.73 10.35 -3.76
N GLY A 505 -17.37 10.41 -2.58
CA GLY A 505 -18.78 10.84 -2.41
C GLY A 505 -19.73 9.75 -1.89
N ASP A 506 -19.44 8.47 -2.14
CA ASP A 506 -20.24 7.34 -1.60
C ASP A 506 -20.22 7.27 -0.05
N GLU A 507 -19.32 8.01 0.61
CA GLU A 507 -19.14 8.05 2.06
C GLU A 507 -20.09 9.06 2.75
N GLU A 508 -20.52 10.08 2.01
CA GLU A 508 -21.27 11.22 2.54
C GLU A 508 -22.76 11.08 2.26
N ASP A 509 -23.15 10.89 0.99
CA ASP A 509 -24.56 10.86 0.57
C ASP A 509 -24.87 9.67 -0.36
N GLU A 510 -25.97 8.98 -0.05
CA GLU A 510 -26.51 7.89 -0.87
C GLU A 510 -27.50 8.49 -1.90
N PRO A 511 -27.45 8.11 -3.19
CA PRO A 511 -28.33 8.72 -4.19
C PRO A 511 -29.80 8.48 -3.83
N GLU A 512 -30.63 9.53 -3.91
CA GLU A 512 -32.06 9.46 -3.55
C GLU A 512 -32.84 8.43 -4.36
N SER A 513 -32.34 8.04 -5.54
CA SER A 513 -32.88 7.01 -6.42
C SER A 513 -32.47 5.57 -6.06
N ALA A 514 -31.67 5.35 -5.00
CA ALA A 514 -31.24 4.02 -4.60
C ALA A 514 -32.45 3.15 -4.16
N PRO A 515 -32.54 1.89 -4.62
CA PRO A 515 -33.66 1.00 -4.27
C PRO A 515 -33.66 0.61 -2.79
N PHE A 516 -32.53 0.76 -2.09
CA PHE A 516 -32.41 0.52 -0.66
C PHE A 516 -31.37 1.47 -0.05
N PRO A 517 -31.74 2.30 0.95
CA PRO A 517 -30.84 3.29 1.54
C PRO A 517 -29.97 2.66 2.64
N ALA A 518 -29.05 1.78 2.24
CA ALA A 518 -28.24 0.97 3.14
C ALA A 518 -27.36 1.84 4.06
N LEU A 519 -26.69 2.84 3.48
CA LEU A 519 -25.77 3.69 4.22
C LEU A 519 -26.52 4.52 5.25
N LYS A 520 -27.63 5.16 4.85
CA LYS A 520 -28.47 5.93 5.77
C LYS A 520 -28.96 5.10 6.95
N LEU A 521 -29.44 3.87 6.68
CA LEU A 521 -29.93 2.97 7.73
C LEU A 521 -28.82 2.54 8.70
N LEU A 522 -27.60 2.31 8.20
CA LEU A 522 -26.44 2.01 9.04
C LEU A 522 -26.08 3.21 9.92
N LYS A 523 -26.03 4.43 9.34
CA LYS A 523 -25.77 5.69 10.05
C LYS A 523 -26.81 5.92 11.16
N ASP A 524 -28.09 5.68 10.87
CA ASP A 524 -29.18 5.82 11.83
C ASP A 524 -29.13 4.76 12.95
N ALA A 525 -28.73 3.52 12.64
CA ALA A 525 -28.58 2.46 13.63
C ALA A 525 -27.47 2.80 14.64
N VAL A 526 -26.32 3.27 14.15
CA VAL A 526 -25.21 3.73 15.00
C VAL A 526 -25.61 4.96 15.81
N SER A 527 -26.24 5.96 15.17
CA SER A 527 -26.61 7.23 15.83
C SER A 527 -27.64 7.09 16.94
N ARG A 528 -28.47 6.03 16.92
CA ARG A 528 -29.39 5.71 18.02
C ARG A 528 -28.70 5.20 19.29
N SER A 529 -27.45 4.73 19.17
CA SER A 529 -26.69 4.26 20.32
C SER A 529 -26.22 5.43 21.18
N LYS A 530 -26.74 5.51 22.41
CA LYS A 530 -26.25 6.47 23.42
C LYS A 530 -24.79 6.24 23.81
N MET A 531 -24.27 5.03 23.57
CA MET A 531 -22.89 4.63 23.88
C MET A 531 -21.93 4.87 22.70
N HIS A 532 -22.45 5.05 21.49
CA HIS A 532 -21.68 5.47 20.32
C HIS A 532 -22.33 6.65 19.59
N PRO A 533 -22.25 7.87 20.12
CA PRO A 533 -22.44 9.05 19.30
C PRO A 533 -21.08 9.38 18.68
N ILE A 534 -20.94 9.26 17.35
CA ILE A 534 -19.75 9.75 16.60
C ILE A 534 -19.45 11.21 16.94
N LYS A 535 -20.49 11.96 17.27
CA LYS A 535 -20.42 13.35 17.73
C LYS A 535 -19.82 13.54 19.12
N VAL A 536 -19.74 12.47 19.95
CA VAL A 536 -19.40 12.55 21.37
C VAL A 536 -18.02 11.97 21.68
N ILE A 537 -17.53 10.99 20.90
CA ILE A 537 -16.15 10.49 21.04
C ILE A 537 -15.22 11.37 20.17
N ARG A 538 -14.20 11.97 20.79
CA ARG A 538 -13.20 12.77 20.08
C ARG A 538 -12.49 11.94 19.01
N THR A 539 -12.11 12.56 17.89
CA THR A 539 -11.36 11.89 16.81
C THR A 539 -10.08 11.23 17.34
N GLU A 540 -9.32 11.93 18.18
CA GLU A 540 -8.12 11.39 18.84
C GLU A 540 -8.40 10.10 19.64
N GLU A 541 -9.54 10.04 20.34
CA GLU A 541 -9.95 8.87 21.10
C GLU A 541 -10.36 7.70 20.18
N ARG A 542 -10.97 8.00 19.03
CA ARG A 542 -11.24 7.03 17.96
C ARG A 542 -9.98 6.56 17.26
N GLU A 543 -8.89 7.32 17.27
CA GLU A 543 -7.63 6.96 16.62
C GLU A 543 -6.62 6.29 17.56
N SER A 544 -6.81 6.43 18.87
CA SER A 544 -5.93 5.88 19.93
C SER A 544 -6.27 4.46 20.41
N GLY A 545 -7.14 3.72 19.72
CA GLY A 545 -7.51 2.36 20.09
C GLY A 545 -6.41 1.34 19.74
N PRO A 546 -6.64 0.03 19.98
CA PRO A 546 -5.68 -1.04 19.68
C PRO A 546 -5.57 -1.34 18.18
N TRP A 547 -5.64 -0.33 17.32
CA TRP A 547 -5.73 -0.49 15.87
C TRP A 547 -4.53 -1.23 15.26
N PRO A 548 -3.28 -1.00 15.71
CA PRO A 548 -2.14 -1.80 15.24
C PRO A 548 -2.23 -3.29 15.61
N LEU A 549 -3.00 -3.65 16.64
CA LEU A 549 -3.22 -5.05 17.04
C LEU A 549 -4.30 -5.73 16.20
N ILE A 550 -5.14 -4.95 15.51
CA ILE A 550 -6.25 -5.45 14.71
C ILE A 550 -5.81 -5.54 13.25
N SER A 551 -5.66 -6.76 12.76
CA SER A 551 -5.37 -7.04 11.36
C SER A 551 -6.56 -7.72 10.68
N GLU A 552 -6.57 -7.70 9.34
CA GLU A 552 -7.57 -8.44 8.57
C GLU A 552 -7.54 -9.95 8.83
N HIS A 553 -6.37 -10.50 9.19
CA HIS A 553 -6.17 -11.92 9.48
C HIS A 553 -6.79 -12.41 10.80
N MET A 554 -7.43 -11.51 11.57
CA MET A 554 -8.22 -11.86 12.74
C MET A 554 -9.68 -12.21 12.40
N ASP A 555 -9.98 -12.41 11.11
CA ASP A 555 -11.28 -12.81 10.56
C ASP A 555 -11.72 -14.24 10.95
N GLY A 556 -10.76 -15.11 11.29
CA GLY A 556 -11.03 -16.50 11.62
C GLY A 556 -11.57 -17.32 10.46
N GLU A 557 -11.30 -16.92 9.22
CA GLU A 557 -11.73 -17.68 8.04
C GLU A 557 -11.23 -19.14 8.15
N PRO A 558 -12.08 -20.16 7.95
CA PRO A 558 -11.65 -21.55 8.10
C PRO A 558 -10.65 -22.02 7.03
N ARG A 559 -10.89 -21.69 5.75
CA ARG A 559 -10.18 -22.17 4.53
C ARG A 559 -9.44 -23.50 4.72
N TRP A 560 -10.22 -24.56 4.88
CA TRP A 560 -9.74 -25.88 5.22
C TRP A 560 -10.26 -26.92 4.22
N VAL A 561 -9.40 -27.89 3.91
CA VAL A 561 -9.74 -29.08 3.13
C VAL A 561 -9.38 -30.30 3.98
N HIS A 562 -10.21 -31.34 3.91
CA HIS A 562 -10.00 -32.57 4.64
C HIS A 562 -8.61 -33.16 4.33
N PRO A 563 -7.82 -33.60 5.32
CA PRO A 563 -6.44 -34.07 5.11
C PRO A 563 -6.28 -35.18 4.08
N ASP A 564 -7.28 -36.07 3.99
CA ASP A 564 -7.28 -37.18 3.03
C ASP A 564 -7.77 -36.78 1.62
N VAL A 565 -8.18 -35.54 1.40
CA VAL A 565 -8.71 -35.05 0.12
C VAL A 565 -7.65 -34.23 -0.60
N THR A 566 -7.42 -34.52 -1.88
CA THR A 566 -6.46 -33.76 -2.68
C THR A 566 -7.16 -32.58 -3.33
N SER A 567 -6.67 -31.36 -3.08
CA SER A 567 -7.14 -30.14 -3.76
C SER A 567 -6.11 -29.68 -4.80
N THR A 568 -6.55 -29.57 -6.06
CA THR A 568 -5.71 -29.09 -7.17
C THR A 568 -6.28 -27.81 -7.78
N ARG A 569 -5.46 -26.75 -7.88
CA ARG A 569 -5.83 -25.50 -8.57
C ARG A 569 -5.67 -25.66 -10.08
N VAL A 570 -6.78 -25.78 -10.80
CA VAL A 570 -6.83 -26.01 -12.25
C VAL A 570 -7.25 -24.73 -12.98
N PRO A 571 -6.65 -24.38 -14.13
CA PRO A 571 -7.15 -23.27 -14.95
C PRO A 571 -8.55 -23.57 -15.49
N TYR A 572 -9.44 -22.59 -15.39
CA TYR A 572 -10.81 -22.63 -15.90
C TYR A 572 -11.11 -21.33 -16.67
N ILE A 573 -11.83 -21.42 -17.77
CA ILE A 573 -12.23 -20.27 -18.57
C ILE A 573 -13.72 -20.05 -18.31
N ARG A 574 -14.08 -18.90 -17.72
CA ARG A 574 -15.47 -18.50 -17.53
C ARG A 574 -16.15 -18.28 -18.89
N GLU A 575 -17.49 -18.31 -18.92
CA GLU A 575 -18.28 -18.05 -20.14
C GLU A 575 -17.98 -16.68 -20.75
N ASN A 576 -17.58 -15.70 -19.94
CA ASN A 576 -17.15 -14.37 -20.37
C ASN A 576 -15.69 -14.32 -20.89
N GLY A 577 -15.02 -15.47 -21.07
CA GLY A 577 -13.65 -15.57 -21.56
C GLY A 577 -12.56 -15.30 -20.52
N LYS A 578 -12.90 -14.90 -19.28
CA LYS A 578 -11.93 -14.64 -18.21
C LYS A 578 -11.32 -15.94 -17.71
N ARG A 579 -9.99 -16.06 -17.78
CA ARG A 579 -9.24 -17.17 -17.17
C ARG A 579 -9.21 -16.99 -15.65
N VAL A 580 -9.76 -17.97 -14.94
CA VAL A 580 -9.73 -18.08 -13.48
C VAL A 580 -9.09 -19.41 -13.08
N ARG A 581 -8.71 -19.57 -11.81
CA ARG A 581 -8.28 -20.86 -11.27
C ARG A 581 -9.41 -21.41 -10.42
N ARG A 582 -9.72 -22.70 -10.57
CA ARG A 582 -10.73 -23.41 -9.77
C ARG A 582 -10.12 -24.59 -9.06
N ASP A 583 -10.60 -24.86 -7.86
CA ASP A 583 -10.19 -26.05 -7.12
C ASP A 583 -10.96 -27.26 -7.62
N GLN A 584 -10.20 -28.28 -8.01
CA GLN A 584 -10.68 -29.63 -8.21
C GLN A 584 -10.39 -30.41 -6.92
N LEU A 585 -11.45 -30.88 -6.25
CA LEU A 585 -11.31 -31.73 -5.07
C LEU A 585 -11.44 -33.19 -5.52
N ASP A 586 -10.38 -33.96 -5.25
CA ASP A 586 -10.34 -35.39 -5.49
C ASP A 586 -10.55 -36.12 -4.17
N VAL A 587 -11.74 -36.72 -4.03
CA VAL A 587 -12.18 -37.43 -2.82
C VAL A 587 -11.89 -38.92 -3.00
N PRO A 588 -11.05 -39.53 -2.15
CA PRO A 588 -10.70 -40.95 -2.28
C PRO A 588 -11.89 -41.89 -2.08
N ASP A 589 -11.79 -43.09 -2.68
CA ASP A 589 -12.77 -44.19 -2.52
C ASP A 589 -13.04 -44.58 -1.05
N ALA A 590 -12.13 -44.25 -0.14
CA ALA A 590 -12.29 -44.49 1.30
C ALA A 590 -13.52 -43.77 1.92
N PHE A 591 -14.03 -42.72 1.27
CA PHE A 591 -15.25 -42.03 1.67
C PHE A 591 -16.54 -42.77 1.26
N GLY A 592 -16.42 -43.88 0.52
CA GLY A 592 -17.55 -44.68 0.07
C GLY A 592 -18.36 -44.02 -1.05
N GLU A 593 -19.54 -44.56 -1.34
CA GLU A 593 -20.42 -44.01 -2.38
C GLU A 593 -21.08 -42.70 -1.90
N GLY A 594 -20.97 -41.65 -2.71
CA GLY A 594 -21.54 -40.34 -2.42
C GLY A 594 -21.29 -39.34 -3.54
N ALA A 595 -21.68 -38.09 -3.30
CA ALA A 595 -21.43 -36.96 -4.18
C ALA A 595 -21.00 -35.74 -3.35
N LEU A 596 -20.30 -34.81 -4.01
CA LEU A 596 -19.96 -33.53 -3.42
C LEU A 596 -21.22 -32.66 -3.32
N CYS A 597 -21.58 -32.26 -2.11
CA CYS A 597 -22.63 -31.30 -1.82
C CYS A 597 -22.01 -29.96 -1.44
N LEU A 598 -21.99 -29.03 -2.39
CA LEU A 598 -21.60 -27.64 -2.17
C LEU A 598 -22.76 -26.87 -1.53
N ILE A 599 -22.53 -26.40 -0.32
CA ILE A 599 -23.39 -25.51 0.43
C ILE A 599 -22.86 -24.08 0.26
N ASP A 600 -23.70 -23.20 -0.27
CA ASP A 600 -23.41 -21.77 -0.47
C ASP A 600 -24.39 -20.92 0.36
N ARG A 601 -23.90 -20.20 1.35
CA ARG A 601 -24.71 -19.49 2.34
C ARG A 601 -24.96 -18.04 1.93
N ASN A 602 -26.23 -17.68 1.89
CA ASN A 602 -26.67 -16.35 1.49
C ASN A 602 -26.39 -15.28 2.56
N GLY A 603 -25.64 -14.24 2.19
CA GLY A 603 -25.51 -13.01 2.97
C GLY A 603 -24.97 -13.24 4.38
N SER A 604 -23.81 -13.88 4.50
CA SER A 604 -23.15 -14.17 5.78
C SER A 604 -22.85 -12.91 6.60
N TYR A 605 -22.33 -11.82 5.98
CA TYR A 605 -22.08 -10.56 6.70
C TYR A 605 -23.36 -9.86 7.17
N PRO A 606 -24.39 -9.63 6.33
CA PRO A 606 -25.66 -9.11 6.80
C PRO A 606 -26.30 -9.98 7.90
N SER A 607 -26.18 -11.31 7.81
CA SER A 607 -26.64 -12.22 8.86
C SER A 607 -25.95 -11.94 10.19
N ALA A 608 -24.62 -11.75 10.20
CA ALA A 608 -23.84 -11.44 11.41
C ALA A 608 -24.31 -10.15 12.12
N CYS A 609 -24.75 -9.14 11.36
CA CYS A 609 -25.30 -7.88 11.92
C CYS A 609 -26.52 -8.07 12.84
N SER A 610 -27.15 -9.26 12.85
CA SER A 610 -28.30 -9.54 13.72
C SER A 610 -27.96 -9.56 15.22
N ALA A 611 -26.73 -9.95 15.57
CA ALA A 611 -26.33 -10.15 16.97
C ALA A 611 -24.80 -10.07 17.21
N VAL A 612 -24.02 -9.48 16.28
CA VAL A 612 -22.57 -9.36 16.43
C VAL A 612 -22.22 -8.59 17.72
N PRO A 613 -21.38 -9.14 18.62
CA PRO A 613 -21.01 -8.48 19.86
C PRO A 613 -19.97 -7.38 19.61
N LEU A 614 -20.42 -6.13 19.70
CA LEU A 614 -19.58 -4.95 19.46
C LEU A 614 -19.46 -4.08 20.70
N ALA A 615 -18.37 -3.33 20.81
CA ALA A 615 -18.23 -2.26 21.79
C ALA A 615 -18.57 -0.91 21.14
N PRO A 616 -19.70 -0.27 21.50
CA PRO A 616 -20.03 1.05 20.97
C PRO A 616 -19.13 2.16 21.54
N ASN A 617 -18.55 1.99 22.72
CA ASN A 617 -17.61 2.98 23.25
C ASN A 617 -16.16 2.73 22.75
N LYS A 618 -15.23 3.61 23.14
CA LYS A 618 -13.78 3.38 22.98
C LYS A 618 -13.38 2.09 23.72
N LEU A 619 -12.57 1.25 23.08
CA LEU A 619 -11.93 0.11 23.72
C LEU A 619 -10.85 0.62 24.69
N LEU A 620 -10.92 0.16 25.93
CA LEU A 620 -9.91 0.47 26.95
C LEU A 620 -8.99 -0.74 27.12
N HIS A 621 -7.70 -0.49 27.34
CA HIS A 621 -6.77 -1.54 27.72
C HIS A 621 -7.16 -2.07 29.09
N THR A 622 -7.69 -3.29 29.12
CA THR A 622 -8.15 -3.96 30.33
C THR A 622 -7.12 -4.93 30.89
N GLY A 623 -6.05 -5.23 30.14
CA GLY A 623 -4.97 -6.10 30.60
C GLY A 623 -5.36 -7.59 30.60
N PRO A 624 -4.58 -8.45 31.29
CA PRO A 624 -4.94 -9.85 31.50
C PRO A 624 -6.26 -9.99 32.27
N LEU A 625 -7.03 -11.04 31.95
CA LEU A 625 -8.32 -11.33 32.60
C LEU A 625 -8.32 -12.76 33.17
N GLU A 626 -8.81 -12.94 34.39
CA GLU A 626 -8.97 -14.27 35.00
C GLU A 626 -10.03 -15.12 34.27
N ALA A 627 -11.06 -14.47 33.71
CA ALA A 627 -12.12 -15.10 32.96
C ALA A 627 -12.72 -14.15 31.93
N PHE A 628 -13.33 -14.72 30.88
CA PHE A 628 -14.07 -13.94 29.89
C PHE A 628 -15.36 -13.35 30.49
N ASP A 629 -15.48 -12.02 30.47
CA ASP A 629 -16.70 -11.30 30.85
C ASP A 629 -17.61 -11.06 29.64
N LYS A 630 -18.82 -11.62 29.69
CA LYS A 630 -19.84 -11.49 28.64
C LYS A 630 -20.41 -10.07 28.54
N ALA A 631 -20.24 -9.23 29.55
CA ALA A 631 -20.63 -7.81 29.51
C ALA A 631 -19.65 -6.97 28.67
N GLY A 632 -18.46 -7.51 28.37
CA GLY A 632 -17.44 -6.88 27.54
C GLY A 632 -17.45 -7.35 26.08
N ALA A 633 -17.06 -6.45 25.18
CA ALA A 633 -16.74 -6.75 23.79
C ALA A 633 -15.44 -6.05 23.37
N GLY A 634 -14.67 -6.67 22.49
CA GLY A 634 -13.34 -6.23 22.08
C GLY A 634 -12.46 -7.38 21.59
N ILE A 635 -11.15 -7.24 21.82
CA ILE A 635 -10.10 -8.20 21.44
C ILE A 635 -9.37 -8.75 22.66
N TYR A 636 -8.87 -9.98 22.53
CA TYR A 636 -8.24 -10.76 23.60
C TYR A 636 -7.01 -11.49 23.06
N LEU A 637 -5.89 -11.41 23.77
CA LEU A 637 -4.71 -12.23 23.50
C LEU A 637 -4.82 -13.51 24.33
N ILE A 638 -4.89 -14.66 23.66
CA ILE A 638 -5.11 -15.95 24.30
C ILE A 638 -4.05 -16.98 23.90
N ASP A 639 -3.87 -17.99 24.76
CA ASP A 639 -3.17 -19.21 24.36
C ASP A 639 -3.94 -19.94 23.26
N LEU A 640 -3.21 -20.63 22.38
CA LEU A 640 -3.81 -21.48 21.37
C LEU A 640 -4.39 -22.76 22.02
N PRO A 641 -5.73 -22.97 22.02
CA PRO A 641 -6.29 -24.20 22.55
C PRO A 641 -5.89 -25.41 21.69
N GLN A 642 -5.72 -26.57 22.32
CA GLN A 642 -5.55 -27.82 21.57
C GLN A 642 -6.86 -28.22 20.91
N TRP A 643 -6.77 -28.68 19.65
CA TRP A 643 -7.90 -29.21 18.89
C TRP A 643 -7.52 -30.58 18.29
N PRO A 644 -7.97 -31.69 18.89
CA PRO A 644 -7.49 -33.02 18.52
C PRO A 644 -8.18 -33.61 17.27
N ARG A 645 -9.11 -32.88 16.66
CA ARG A 645 -9.91 -33.37 15.53
C ARG A 645 -9.23 -33.06 14.20
N THR A 646 -9.27 -34.01 13.28
CA THR A 646 -8.74 -33.88 11.91
C THR A 646 -9.83 -33.84 10.85
N ASP A 647 -11.09 -34.06 11.23
CA ASP A 647 -12.27 -34.09 10.36
C ASP A 647 -13.00 -32.74 10.27
N MET A 648 -12.46 -31.71 10.94
CA MET A 648 -13.00 -30.36 10.99
C MET A 648 -11.86 -29.37 11.29
N PRO A 649 -11.84 -28.17 10.69
CA PRO A 649 -10.82 -27.17 11.02
C PRO A 649 -10.88 -26.75 12.49
N HIS A 650 -9.76 -26.23 12.97
CA HIS A 650 -9.68 -25.58 14.27
C HIS A 650 -10.78 -24.51 14.43
N PRO A 651 -11.41 -24.35 15.62
CA PRO A 651 -12.49 -23.38 15.81
C PRO A 651 -12.10 -21.92 15.54
N LEU A 652 -10.82 -21.59 15.67
CA LEU A 652 -10.26 -20.27 15.34
C LEU A 652 -9.88 -20.10 13.85
N GLY A 653 -10.17 -21.08 13.00
CA GLY A 653 -9.80 -21.04 11.58
C GLY A 653 -8.31 -20.78 11.39
N ARG A 654 -7.96 -19.94 10.42
CA ARG A 654 -6.59 -19.58 10.07
C ARG A 654 -5.86 -18.67 11.06
N ILE A 655 -6.52 -18.17 12.09
CA ILE A 655 -5.85 -17.38 13.14
C ILE A 655 -4.69 -18.20 13.76
N ILE A 656 -4.82 -19.53 13.79
CA ILE A 656 -3.80 -20.45 14.32
C ILE A 656 -2.50 -20.49 13.51
N GLU A 657 -2.51 -20.02 12.26
CA GLU A 657 -1.34 -20.07 11.38
C GLU A 657 -0.31 -18.98 11.73
N ARG A 658 -0.70 -18.02 12.59
CA ARG A 658 0.08 -16.82 12.90
C ARG A 658 0.14 -16.52 14.40
N PRO A 659 0.63 -17.47 15.22
CA PRO A 659 0.88 -17.17 16.62
C PRO A 659 2.01 -16.15 16.75
N ASP A 660 2.01 -15.41 17.85
CA ASP A 660 3.18 -14.64 18.27
C ASP A 660 4.34 -15.57 18.66
N GLU A 661 5.49 -14.97 19.02
CA GLU A 661 6.70 -15.69 19.45
C GLU A 661 6.47 -16.65 20.62
N GLN A 662 5.38 -16.45 21.36
CA GLN A 662 5.03 -17.20 22.57
C GLN A 662 3.87 -18.18 22.32
N GLY A 663 3.45 -18.37 21.07
CA GLY A 663 2.38 -19.31 20.73
C GLY A 663 0.95 -18.77 20.95
N ARG A 664 0.79 -17.46 21.15
CA ARG A 664 -0.50 -16.82 21.47
C ARG A 664 -1.09 -16.13 20.25
N VAL A 665 -2.41 -15.92 20.28
CA VAL A 665 -3.15 -15.31 19.18
C VAL A 665 -4.12 -14.24 19.67
N TRP A 666 -4.22 -13.14 18.93
CA TRP A 666 -5.27 -12.15 19.13
C TRP A 666 -6.56 -12.64 18.50
N VAL A 667 -7.63 -12.66 19.29
CA VAL A 667 -8.98 -13.05 18.87
C VAL A 667 -10.01 -11.98 19.22
N THR A 668 -11.12 -11.97 18.50
CA THR A 668 -12.26 -11.10 18.78
C THR A 668 -13.30 -11.76 19.69
N THR A 669 -14.28 -10.98 20.14
CA THR A 669 -15.36 -11.47 21.03
C THR A 669 -16.17 -12.67 20.47
N PRO A 670 -16.48 -12.77 19.16
CA PRO A 670 -17.11 -13.97 18.61
C PRO A 670 -16.32 -15.25 18.86
N HIS A 671 -15.00 -15.21 18.66
CA HIS A 671 -14.12 -16.36 18.86
C HIS A 671 -14.05 -16.78 20.32
N ILE A 672 -13.85 -15.86 21.26
CA ILE A 672 -13.78 -16.21 22.69
C ILE A 672 -15.12 -16.77 23.19
N LYS A 673 -16.26 -16.26 22.67
CA LYS A 673 -17.59 -16.83 22.93
C LYS A 673 -17.75 -18.24 22.35
N GLN A 674 -17.21 -18.50 21.16
CA GLN A 674 -17.19 -19.84 20.55
C GLN A 674 -16.38 -20.81 21.41
N LEU A 675 -15.18 -20.42 21.86
CA LEU A 675 -14.36 -21.25 22.74
C LEU A 675 -15.08 -21.54 24.07
N ALA A 676 -15.67 -20.51 24.70
CA ALA A 676 -16.44 -20.68 25.92
C ALA A 676 -17.65 -21.61 25.73
N ARG A 677 -18.27 -21.56 24.55
CA ARG A 677 -19.33 -22.49 24.18
C ARG A 677 -18.81 -23.92 24.05
N LEU A 678 -17.69 -24.14 23.35
CA LEU A 678 -17.09 -25.46 23.14
C LEU A 678 -16.62 -26.08 24.45
N VAL A 679 -16.08 -25.30 25.38
CA VAL A 679 -15.74 -25.77 26.74
C VAL A 679 -16.99 -26.24 27.48
N ARG A 680 -18.05 -25.44 27.47
CA ARG A 680 -19.34 -25.79 28.11
C ARG A 680 -19.99 -27.03 27.50
N GLU A 681 -19.84 -27.23 26.19
CA GLU A 681 -20.34 -28.39 25.46
C GLU A 681 -19.39 -29.62 25.56
N GLY A 682 -18.25 -29.49 26.24
CA GLY A 682 -17.30 -30.57 26.49
C GLY A 682 -16.38 -30.91 25.30
N HIS A 683 -16.29 -30.02 24.31
CA HIS A 683 -15.41 -30.17 23.13
C HIS A 683 -14.01 -29.60 23.34
N LEU A 684 -13.83 -28.73 24.34
CA LEU A 684 -12.53 -28.22 24.79
C LEU A 684 -12.39 -28.48 26.29
N ALA A 685 -11.18 -28.80 26.74
CA ALA A 685 -10.92 -29.17 28.13
C ALA A 685 -11.11 -27.99 29.11
N ALA A 686 -10.64 -26.80 28.73
CA ALA A 686 -10.73 -25.59 29.54
C ALA A 686 -10.66 -24.35 28.64
N MET A 687 -11.04 -23.19 29.21
CA MET A 687 -10.82 -21.91 28.54
C MET A 687 -9.33 -21.58 28.48
N PRO A 688 -8.81 -21.12 27.33
CA PRO A 688 -7.46 -20.58 27.26
C PRO A 688 -7.25 -19.38 28.18
N ALA A 689 -6.03 -19.20 28.67
CA ALA A 689 -5.69 -18.03 29.47
C ALA A 689 -5.78 -16.75 28.62
N ILE A 690 -6.30 -15.68 29.22
CA ILE A 690 -6.37 -14.36 28.60
C ILE A 690 -5.21 -13.52 29.15
N HIS A 691 -4.17 -13.35 28.33
CA HIS A 691 -2.92 -12.67 28.71
C HIS A 691 -3.01 -11.16 28.56
N ASP A 692 -3.83 -10.69 27.64
CA ASP A 692 -4.10 -9.28 27.46
C ASP A 692 -5.46 -9.06 26.81
N SER A 693 -6.04 -7.87 26.97
CA SER A 693 -7.35 -7.56 26.42
C SER A 693 -7.58 -6.06 26.26
N TRP A 694 -8.37 -5.72 25.25
CA TRP A 694 -8.90 -4.39 25.05
C TRP A 694 -10.40 -4.49 24.88
N THR A 695 -11.16 -4.03 25.87
CA THR A 695 -12.61 -4.23 25.91
C THR A 695 -13.39 -2.94 26.17
N GLY A 696 -14.64 -2.93 25.74
CA GLY A 696 -15.66 -1.94 26.03
C GLY A 696 -16.99 -2.62 26.32
N LYS A 697 -18.04 -1.85 26.61
CA LYS A 697 -19.34 -2.41 26.96
C LYS A 697 -19.98 -3.08 25.74
N ALA A 698 -20.32 -4.36 25.87
CA ALA A 698 -20.92 -5.13 24.79
C ALA A 698 -22.32 -4.61 24.41
N ASN A 699 -22.58 -4.60 23.10
CA ASN A 699 -23.88 -4.35 22.51
C ASN A 699 -24.05 -5.21 21.25
N GLU A 700 -24.89 -6.24 21.35
CA GLU A 700 -25.22 -7.13 20.23
C GLU A 700 -26.31 -6.57 19.31
N SER A 701 -27.03 -5.54 19.77
CA SER A 701 -28.18 -4.96 19.05
C SER A 701 -27.83 -3.73 18.23
N LEU A 702 -26.55 -3.33 18.17
CA LEU A 702 -26.12 -2.09 17.51
C LEU A 702 -26.52 -2.04 16.04
N PHE A 703 -26.31 -3.14 15.30
CA PHE A 703 -26.65 -3.26 13.88
C PHE A 703 -27.98 -3.96 13.61
N LYS A 704 -28.73 -4.33 14.66
CA LYS A 704 -30.01 -5.03 14.52
C LYS A 704 -31.05 -4.27 13.66
N PRO A 705 -31.24 -2.94 13.81
CA PRO A 705 -32.18 -2.19 12.96
C PRO A 705 -31.77 -2.21 11.47
N PHE A 706 -30.47 -2.11 11.20
CA PHE A 706 -29.93 -2.20 9.83
C PHE A 706 -30.17 -3.61 9.25
N TYR A 707 -29.90 -4.66 10.03
CA TYR A 707 -30.19 -6.04 9.64
C TYR A 707 -31.68 -6.27 9.33
N GLU A 708 -32.58 -5.80 10.19
CA GLU A 708 -34.03 -5.98 9.99
C GLU A 708 -34.52 -5.29 8.70
N ALA A 709 -34.03 -4.06 8.45
CA ALA A 709 -34.35 -3.33 7.23
C ALA A 709 -33.77 -4.01 5.97
N ALA A 710 -32.50 -4.45 6.03
CA ALA A 710 -31.86 -5.18 4.93
C ALA A 710 -32.57 -6.49 4.64
N ARG A 711 -32.99 -7.23 5.68
CA ARG A 711 -33.73 -8.49 5.54
C ARG A 711 -35.09 -8.27 4.89
N LYS A 712 -35.82 -7.23 5.31
CA LYS A 712 -37.11 -6.86 4.72
C LYS A 712 -36.97 -6.52 3.23
N ALA A 713 -36.02 -5.65 2.88
CA ALA A 713 -35.75 -5.26 1.50
C ALA A 713 -35.34 -6.46 0.63
N ARG A 714 -34.58 -7.42 1.18
CA ARG A 714 -34.25 -8.66 0.46
C ARG A 714 -35.50 -9.46 0.10
N ILE A 715 -36.42 -9.65 1.04
CA ILE A 715 -37.65 -10.43 0.81
C ILE A 715 -38.49 -9.78 -0.30
N GLU A 716 -38.58 -8.45 -0.31
CA GLU A 716 -39.32 -7.68 -1.32
C GLU A 716 -38.63 -7.73 -2.70
N LEU A 717 -37.32 -7.50 -2.76
CA LEU A 717 -36.58 -7.38 -4.02
C LEU A 717 -36.20 -8.72 -4.67
N VAL A 718 -36.06 -9.80 -3.90
CA VAL A 718 -35.84 -11.15 -4.45
C VAL A 718 -37.01 -11.57 -5.34
N GLN A 719 -38.23 -11.12 -5.05
CA GLN A 719 -39.41 -11.39 -5.88
C GLN A 719 -39.41 -10.58 -7.18
N THR A 720 -38.78 -9.40 -7.18
CA THR A 720 -38.69 -8.52 -8.36
C THR A 720 -37.57 -8.95 -9.32
N GLY A 721 -36.46 -9.47 -8.78
CA GLY A 721 -35.30 -9.89 -9.58
C GLY A 721 -34.60 -8.74 -10.32
N GLY A 722 -33.59 -9.07 -11.15
CA GLY A 722 -32.94 -8.12 -12.06
C GLY A 722 -32.11 -7.01 -11.41
N ASP A 723 -32.01 -5.87 -12.11
CA ASP A 723 -31.18 -4.71 -11.72
C ASP A 723 -31.51 -4.13 -10.33
N PRO A 724 -32.78 -4.05 -9.87
CA PRO A 724 -33.09 -3.58 -8.52
C PRO A 724 -32.47 -4.45 -7.41
N TYR A 725 -32.47 -5.78 -7.59
CA TYR A 725 -31.87 -6.70 -6.63
C TYR A 725 -30.34 -6.61 -6.63
N LYS A 726 -29.72 -6.47 -7.81
CA LYS A 726 -28.27 -6.22 -7.95
C LYS A 726 -27.86 -4.91 -7.27
N ALA A 727 -28.57 -3.82 -7.54
CA ALA A 727 -28.32 -2.52 -6.92
C ALA A 727 -28.47 -2.56 -5.39
N TYR A 728 -29.45 -3.31 -4.86
CA TYR A 728 -29.60 -3.56 -3.43
C TYR A 728 -28.38 -4.27 -2.84
N LYS A 729 -27.92 -5.38 -3.47
CA LYS A 729 -26.73 -6.11 -3.02
C LYS A 729 -25.49 -5.20 -3.01
N THR A 730 -25.28 -4.44 -4.07
CA THR A 730 -24.16 -3.50 -4.20
C THR A 730 -24.18 -2.46 -3.09
N ARG A 731 -25.33 -1.82 -2.81
CA ARG A 731 -25.44 -0.80 -1.75
C ARG A 731 -25.24 -1.39 -0.36
N LEU A 732 -25.75 -2.60 -0.11
CA LEU A 732 -25.51 -3.31 1.13
C LEU A 732 -24.01 -3.61 1.35
N SER A 733 -23.33 -4.07 0.30
CA SER A 733 -21.88 -4.31 0.30
C SER A 733 -21.09 -3.03 0.55
N ILE A 734 -21.42 -1.92 -0.11
CA ILE A 734 -20.79 -0.61 0.10
C ILE A 734 -20.94 -0.16 1.55
N ALA A 735 -22.16 -0.19 2.10
CA ALA A 735 -22.41 0.26 3.47
C ALA A 735 -21.60 -0.54 4.51
N LEU A 736 -21.49 -1.85 4.34
CA LEU A 736 -20.67 -2.69 5.23
C LEU A 736 -19.17 -2.47 5.04
N ARG A 737 -18.71 -2.24 3.79
CA ARG A 737 -17.31 -1.90 3.48
C ARG A 737 -16.89 -0.57 4.10
N LEU A 738 -17.78 0.42 4.24
CA LEU A 738 -17.46 1.72 4.86
C LEU A 738 -17.08 1.65 6.36
N LEU A 739 -17.34 0.53 7.04
CA LEU A 739 -16.77 0.28 8.39
C LEU A 739 -15.24 0.17 8.36
N TRP A 740 -14.65 -0.09 7.18
CA TRP A 740 -13.22 -0.20 6.92
C TRP A 740 -12.86 0.26 5.50
N PRO A 741 -12.34 1.48 5.31
CA PRO A 741 -11.84 1.89 4.02
C PRO A 741 -10.55 1.15 3.69
N LYS A 742 -10.44 0.67 2.44
CA LYS A 742 -9.25 -0.04 1.93
C LYS A 742 -8.00 0.85 1.90
N ARG A 743 -8.16 2.18 1.99
CA ARG A 743 -7.07 3.17 1.96
C ARG A 743 -7.13 4.06 3.22
N PRO A 744 -5.99 4.35 3.89
CA PRO A 744 -5.96 5.25 5.05
C PRO A 744 -6.53 6.65 4.76
N GLU A 745 -6.43 7.11 3.52
CA GLU A 745 -6.89 8.43 3.04
C GLU A 745 -8.42 8.48 2.87
N GLN A 746 -9.10 7.33 2.88
CA GLN A 746 -10.55 7.17 2.73
C GLN A 746 -11.24 6.87 4.07
N ARG A 747 -10.62 7.21 5.21
CA ARG A 747 -11.17 6.95 6.55
C ARG A 747 -12.53 7.61 6.77
N SER A 748 -13.57 6.81 6.52
CA SER A 748 -14.96 7.15 6.82
C SER A 748 -15.10 7.61 8.28
N PRO A 749 -16.03 8.54 8.59
CA PRO A 749 -16.32 8.96 9.97
C PRO A 749 -16.70 7.81 10.93
N PHE A 750 -17.01 6.63 10.39
CA PHE A 750 -17.40 5.41 11.09
C PHE A 750 -16.25 4.40 11.25
N TRP A 751 -15.01 4.77 10.90
CA TRP A 751 -13.86 3.88 10.92
C TRP A 751 -13.67 3.22 12.29
N ARG A 752 -13.96 1.92 12.35
CA ARG A 752 -13.88 1.08 13.54
C ARG A 752 -13.36 -0.29 13.15
N PRO A 753 -12.02 -0.48 13.20
CA PRO A 753 -11.41 -1.72 12.73
C PRO A 753 -11.88 -2.95 13.51
N ASP A 754 -12.13 -2.79 14.81
CA ASP A 754 -12.65 -3.82 15.70
C ASP A 754 -14.07 -4.27 15.32
N TRP A 755 -14.90 -3.38 14.76
CA TRP A 755 -16.26 -3.73 14.36
C TRP A 755 -16.29 -4.59 13.11
N ARG A 756 -15.50 -4.25 12.10
CA ARG A 756 -15.37 -5.09 10.89
C ARG A 756 -14.88 -6.47 11.27
N VAL A 757 -13.75 -6.56 11.96
CA VAL A 757 -13.15 -7.86 12.28
C VAL A 757 -14.09 -8.69 13.17
N SER A 758 -14.80 -8.07 14.11
CA SER A 758 -15.84 -8.79 14.88
C SER A 758 -17.03 -9.23 14.03
N MET A 759 -17.44 -8.47 13.02
CA MET A 759 -18.52 -8.87 12.10
C MET A 759 -18.10 -10.04 11.20
N VAL A 760 -16.89 -9.99 10.64
CA VAL A 760 -16.33 -11.08 9.83
C VAL A 760 -16.17 -12.33 10.69
N ALA A 761 -15.56 -12.20 11.88
CA ALA A 761 -15.43 -13.27 12.84
C ALA A 761 -16.78 -13.90 13.23
N GLU A 762 -17.81 -13.08 13.47
CA GLU A 762 -19.16 -13.60 13.77
C GLU A 762 -19.74 -14.40 12.58
N ALA A 763 -19.48 -13.98 11.34
CA ALA A 763 -19.87 -14.74 10.16
C ALA A 763 -19.12 -16.09 10.08
N SER A 764 -17.79 -16.08 10.25
CA SER A 764 -16.93 -17.27 10.30
C SER A 764 -17.37 -18.25 11.39
N VAL A 765 -17.54 -17.76 12.62
CA VAL A 765 -17.98 -18.55 13.79
C VAL A 765 -19.34 -19.20 13.55
N ARG A 766 -20.29 -18.48 12.95
CA ARG A 766 -21.61 -19.05 12.63
C ARG A 766 -21.52 -20.13 11.57
N HIS A 767 -20.72 -19.93 10.53
CA HIS A 767 -20.52 -20.93 9.48
C HIS A 767 -19.87 -22.19 10.03
N TRP A 768 -18.77 -22.01 10.77
CA TRP A 768 -18.09 -23.10 11.46
C TRP A 768 -19.02 -23.85 12.42
N THR A 769 -19.85 -23.14 13.18
CA THR A 769 -20.79 -23.76 14.14
C THR A 769 -21.83 -24.65 13.45
N VAL A 770 -22.35 -24.24 12.29
CA VAL A 770 -23.35 -25.03 11.55
C VAL A 770 -22.68 -26.24 10.89
N ALA A 771 -21.49 -26.07 10.33
CA ALA A 771 -20.70 -27.17 9.80
C ALA A 771 -20.29 -28.17 10.89
N PHE A 772 -19.87 -27.70 12.06
CA PHE A 772 -19.50 -28.56 13.18
C PHE A 772 -20.68 -29.41 13.65
N LYS A 773 -21.88 -28.84 13.74
CA LYS A 773 -23.09 -29.62 14.03
C LYS A 773 -23.36 -30.69 12.98
N ALA A 774 -23.15 -30.40 11.70
CA ALA A 774 -23.31 -31.40 10.63
C ALA A 774 -22.33 -32.57 10.83
N VAL A 775 -21.07 -32.26 11.13
CA VAL A 775 -20.04 -33.27 11.45
C VAL A 775 -20.42 -34.09 12.69
N GLN A 776 -20.99 -33.46 13.72
CA GLN A 776 -21.50 -34.16 14.91
C GLN A 776 -22.69 -35.08 14.59
N GLU A 777 -23.51 -34.74 13.60
CA GLU A 777 -24.58 -35.58 13.06
C GLU A 777 -24.06 -36.67 12.09
N GLY A 778 -22.74 -36.80 11.94
CA GLY A 778 -22.09 -37.84 11.13
C GLY A 778 -21.86 -37.49 9.67
N GLN A 779 -22.09 -36.23 9.27
CA GLN A 779 -21.82 -35.76 7.91
C GLN A 779 -20.31 -35.61 7.69
N GLN A 780 -19.82 -36.03 6.51
CA GLN A 780 -18.41 -35.93 6.17
C GLN A 780 -18.11 -34.57 5.54
N LEU A 781 -17.38 -33.72 6.26
CA LEU A 781 -16.94 -32.42 5.74
C LEU A 781 -15.69 -32.60 4.90
N ILE A 782 -15.76 -32.14 3.65
CA ILE A 782 -14.66 -32.21 2.68
C ILE A 782 -13.88 -30.90 2.63
N ALA A 783 -14.58 -29.78 2.66
CA ALA A 783 -13.94 -28.47 2.73
C ALA A 783 -14.82 -27.46 3.46
N LEU A 784 -14.21 -26.55 4.20
CA LEU A 784 -14.87 -25.39 4.77
C LEU A 784 -14.10 -24.16 4.29
N ARG A 785 -14.70 -23.37 3.39
CA ARG A 785 -14.01 -22.26 2.72
C ARG A 785 -14.11 -20.98 3.55
N ASN A 786 -14.42 -19.85 2.93
CA ASN A 786 -14.59 -18.56 3.60
C ASN A 786 -15.83 -18.59 4.53
N VAL A 787 -16.64 -17.53 4.54
CA VAL A 787 -17.77 -17.39 5.48
C VAL A 787 -19.09 -17.97 4.96
N ASP A 788 -19.09 -18.52 3.75
CA ASP A 788 -20.31 -18.87 3.01
C ASP A 788 -20.29 -20.25 2.36
N ALA A 789 -19.12 -20.76 1.94
CA ALA A 789 -19.03 -22.05 1.27
C ALA A 789 -18.59 -23.20 2.19
N ALA A 790 -19.32 -24.31 2.17
CA ALA A 790 -18.94 -25.59 2.77
C ALA A 790 -19.18 -26.71 1.77
N VAL A 791 -18.32 -27.73 1.74
CA VAL A 791 -18.45 -28.88 0.86
C VAL A 791 -18.52 -30.12 1.72
N PHE A 792 -19.60 -30.88 1.56
CA PHE A 792 -19.82 -32.15 2.26
C PHE A 792 -19.80 -33.30 1.27
N TRP A 793 -19.42 -34.48 1.74
CA TRP A 793 -19.65 -35.74 1.05
C TRP A 793 -20.94 -36.34 1.58
N THR A 794 -21.96 -36.41 0.73
CA THR A 794 -23.30 -36.85 1.13
C THR A 794 -23.86 -37.83 0.10
N PRO A 795 -24.86 -38.65 0.47
CA PRO A 795 -25.68 -39.31 -0.54
C PRO A 795 -26.29 -38.28 -1.51
N PRO A 796 -26.40 -38.59 -2.81
CA PRO A 796 -26.95 -37.68 -3.80
C PRO A 796 -28.33 -37.15 -3.40
N GLY A 797 -28.52 -35.83 -3.48
CA GLY A 797 -29.80 -35.18 -3.16
C GLY A 797 -30.08 -34.99 -1.66
N THR A 798 -29.14 -35.30 -0.76
CA THR A 798 -29.32 -35.18 0.69
C THR A 798 -28.36 -34.16 1.32
N PRO A 799 -28.68 -32.85 1.30
CA PRO A 799 -27.83 -31.85 1.94
C PRO A 799 -27.90 -32.00 3.47
N PRO A 800 -26.87 -31.60 4.23
CA PRO A 800 -26.89 -31.70 5.68
C PRO A 800 -28.07 -30.93 6.29
N ALA A 801 -28.87 -31.58 7.15
CA ALA A 801 -30.10 -31.02 7.72
C ALA A 801 -29.87 -29.80 8.62
N THR A 802 -28.65 -29.60 9.11
CA THR A 802 -28.25 -28.42 9.88
C THR A 802 -28.31 -27.12 9.06
N TYR A 803 -28.25 -27.21 7.73
CA TYR A 803 -28.38 -26.08 6.83
C TYR A 803 -29.82 -25.94 6.32
N ARG A 804 -30.41 -24.76 6.54
CA ARG A 804 -31.73 -24.44 6.01
C ARG A 804 -31.61 -23.99 4.56
N ILE A 805 -32.20 -24.73 3.63
CA ILE A 805 -32.29 -24.35 2.22
C ILE A 805 -33.24 -23.16 2.06
N GLY A 806 -32.81 -22.14 1.32
CA GLY A 806 -33.60 -20.96 1.04
C GLY A 806 -32.77 -19.80 0.52
N THR A 807 -33.41 -18.64 0.34
CA THR A 807 -32.79 -17.42 -0.20
C THR A 807 -32.60 -16.34 0.84
N GLY A 808 -33.05 -16.55 2.08
CA GLY A 808 -32.93 -15.63 3.21
C GLY A 808 -31.50 -15.54 3.76
N PHE A 809 -31.23 -14.52 4.57
CA PHE A 809 -29.92 -14.38 5.20
C PHE A 809 -29.61 -15.54 6.16
N GLY A 810 -28.47 -16.19 5.95
CA GLY A 810 -28.05 -17.38 6.68
C GLY A 810 -28.69 -18.68 6.20
N GLU A 811 -29.59 -18.63 5.22
CA GLU A 811 -30.08 -19.80 4.48
C GLU A 811 -29.14 -20.12 3.33
N VAL A 812 -29.21 -21.33 2.77
CA VAL A 812 -28.23 -21.82 1.80
C VAL A 812 -28.83 -22.26 0.49
N LYS A 813 -28.01 -22.22 -0.56
CA LYS A 813 -28.18 -22.98 -1.80
C LYS A 813 -27.35 -24.25 -1.69
N ALA A 814 -27.91 -25.39 -2.09
CA ALA A 814 -27.20 -26.65 -2.17
C ALA A 814 -27.02 -27.04 -3.64
N LYS A 815 -25.79 -27.31 -4.07
CA LYS A 815 -25.45 -27.79 -5.41
C LYS A 815 -24.77 -29.16 -5.27
N PHE A 816 -25.26 -30.16 -6.00
CA PHE A 816 -24.65 -31.50 -6.03
C PHE A 816 -23.74 -31.58 -7.25
N ILE A 817 -22.47 -31.90 -7.02
CA ILE A 817 -21.41 -31.93 -8.03
C ILE A 817 -21.02 -33.40 -8.22
N GLN A 818 -21.04 -33.85 -9.48
CA GLN A 818 -20.68 -35.24 -9.80
C GLN A 818 -19.16 -35.45 -9.65
N PRO A 819 -18.70 -36.67 -9.34
CA PRO A 819 -17.28 -36.99 -9.35
C PRO A 819 -16.62 -36.60 -10.69
N GLY A 820 -15.56 -35.78 -10.64
CA GLY A 820 -14.85 -35.26 -11.82
C GLY A 820 -15.34 -33.92 -12.36
N GLU A 821 -16.47 -33.38 -11.86
CA GLU A 821 -16.92 -32.03 -12.19
C GLU A 821 -16.18 -30.97 -11.35
N MET A 822 -15.88 -29.82 -11.96
CA MET A 822 -15.21 -28.71 -11.27
C MET A 822 -16.17 -28.01 -10.31
N ILE A 823 -15.70 -27.70 -9.10
CA ILE A 823 -16.51 -26.97 -8.12
C ILE A 823 -16.77 -25.54 -8.64
N PRO A 824 -18.04 -25.14 -8.84
CA PRO A 824 -18.37 -23.76 -9.16
C PRO A 824 -17.93 -22.85 -8.02
N GLU A 825 -17.44 -21.67 -8.34
CA GLU A 825 -16.97 -20.68 -7.38
C GLU A 825 -18.02 -20.38 -6.29
N GLY A 826 -17.54 -20.26 -5.05
CA GLY A 826 -18.01 -19.28 -4.08
C GLY A 826 -16.86 -18.29 -3.90
N ASP A 827 -17.17 -17.00 -3.80
CA ASP A 827 -16.21 -15.89 -3.87
C ASP A 827 -14.95 -16.13 -2.98
N ASP A 828 -13.76 -16.14 -3.61
CA ASP A 828 -12.46 -16.44 -2.99
C ASP A 828 -11.87 -15.25 -2.20
#